data_AF-A0A9P9J4E5-F1
#
_entry.id   AF-A0A9P9J4E5-F1
#
_cell.length_a   1.000
_cell.length_b   1.000
_cell.length_c   1.000
_cell.angle_alpha   90.00
_cell.angle_beta   90.00
_cell.angle_gamma   90.00
#
_symmetry.space_group_name_H-M   'P 1'
#
loop_
_entity.id
_entity.type
_entity.pdbx_description
1 polymer ?
#
loop_
_entity_poly.entity_id
_entity_poly.type
_entity_poly.pdbx_seq_one_letter_code
_entity_poly.pdbx_strand_id
1 'polypeptide(L)'
;MDMNGNGHVSGRDSSGTDIEDEVNNQQTNGDTGVPPWRPPIRPSPDTPPPTTPRKEAYPRLSRPVELLRQSYDVVVIGSGYGDGVAASRMARGRRSVCVLEMGREKWPGEFPETLDDAIKEVHVSGELAPGDRRGKEGKLMDRGNPTGLYHIVVGDGQNAYVGNGLGGTSLLNANVFLEVTPKVLELDVWPQELRGSLEWKKYYNRARSVLEPVEYPESFPSLPKLDLLERQAALMGWEKSFYRVPQTTRFEDGPNSTGVFMHKSTLTGMDATGINDGSKTTTLVTYVADAWNWGAEIFCECEVRYVEKAKDREGWIVWFAWHGGKRTAFGDMMYEDLMWVHARECVFLGAGSLGSTEILLRSRQMGLDMSDDVGTEMSGNGDMLAFGYNTDFDANALGVPYPTPERATGPCITGVIDLRDTQNPLEGFVIEDASIPWAIAPFMFTAWEHLPGQIRGTSAGVYQTLVKATARLGSKFLGPLYQGGSVQKTAVYLVMSHDSSQGGLTLKKDKPVLRYSGVGRSDSVNRIHKFLQGATDAVGGTFVPNPTYSVLGQQQVTVHPIGGARMSKDGTGASGVVNHIGEVFTGHGEEVHEGLVVVDSAVIPAAVGVNPFATITALAERSVELVAKKKNIYIDYETKNRLLENFDQPQFPFDEDLTVKVIQDKITQASDNQSAGIGFTEIMAGYIHTGDDIDDFEIATRAAKGRCESARFFLSVRTWDVDNLVNSTLHSGVLTGTFCCPTLGGPFMVHRGRFQLMSQDPGRPDTLNFIYDFDMVAPSGKVLHFHGYKVVSTAVSFSPRMLWGATTTLYSTITDPDWNNKVVGRGTLYIYPKDFASEMKTLEPTAPTLFGRARSAVSFLSYFTKQASSLFFSPLSAMEYPSVRTSSFKPTPISQMTQVKASDGVASSLCMWNPKYKGNDDPAPTILFVPGASVDHQIFALPTIEKNAIQWFTEQGYRCYCVTHRVGRTVVAREGHTTYDARLDILAALNYIRSSKTEKTSELAPQKIYVIAHCAGSVALSSGLLDGTIPASWLAGITASNVFMNPRFAKVNYLKSILPIGADDIYEKAVGSWFDCSSGSGDGLTQRALNQLLRFYPVGDADEICKSVVCHRSSLVFGRLWSHPKLNAATHANLHHFLGGTTMRSLSHLMEMGQADTVLTNAPALVNLVTPENLARLQGVPILFFSGEKNTVYAPESTDISYTTLCKAHGRQWYEREVFNGRGHLDCWMGSDAYKDVYPRVGRHVQEVMGAVGGKKVKK
;
A
#
# COMPACT_ATOMS: atom_id res chain seq x y z
N MET A 1 -13.13 -47.56 11.50
CA MET A 1 -13.26 -48.25 12.81
C MET A 1 -14.34 -47.52 13.57
N ASP A 2 -15.23 -48.28 14.19
CA ASP A 2 -16.58 -47.83 14.56
C ASP A 2 -16.73 -47.34 16.01
N MET A 3 -17.83 -46.60 16.19
CA MET A 3 -18.74 -46.58 17.35
C MET A 3 -18.32 -45.96 18.71
N ASN A 4 -19.05 -44.89 19.04
CA ASN A 4 -19.96 -44.73 20.19
C ASN A 4 -19.51 -45.09 21.63
N GLY A 5 -19.80 -44.16 22.56
CA GLY A 5 -20.66 -44.52 23.71
C GLY A 5 -20.31 -44.00 25.11
N ASN A 6 -21.02 -42.96 25.55
CA ASN A 6 -21.55 -42.67 26.91
C ASN A 6 -20.70 -42.78 28.20
N GLY A 7 -20.88 -41.78 29.08
CA GLY A 7 -20.54 -41.83 30.51
C GLY A 7 -21.01 -40.60 31.30
N HIS A 8 -22.16 -40.69 31.98
CA HIS A 8 -22.68 -39.66 32.92
C HIS A 8 -21.95 -39.71 34.27
N VAL A 9 -22.04 -38.62 35.07
CA VAL A 9 -22.52 -38.63 36.49
C VAL A 9 -22.73 -37.20 37.04
N SER A 10 -23.71 -37.06 37.95
CA SER A 10 -24.15 -35.89 38.77
C SER A 10 -23.07 -35.31 39.72
N GLY A 11 -23.21 -34.16 40.41
CA GLY A 11 -24.32 -33.22 40.69
C GLY A 11 -24.20 -32.67 42.14
N ARG A 12 -25.12 -31.79 42.60
CA ARG A 12 -25.17 -30.99 43.88
C ARG A 12 -24.48 -29.61 43.81
N ASP A 13 -24.90 -28.55 44.50
CA ASP A 13 -26.09 -28.13 45.31
C ASP A 13 -26.02 -26.57 45.39
N SER A 14 -26.95 -25.73 45.92
CA SER A 14 -28.19 -25.83 46.71
C SER A 14 -28.98 -24.51 46.52
N SER A 15 -30.26 -24.51 46.10
CA SER A 15 -31.48 -24.29 46.92
C SER A 15 -31.57 -23.01 47.79
N GLY A 16 -32.61 -22.21 47.55
CA GLY A 16 -33.09 -21.13 48.42
C GLY A 16 -34.54 -20.78 48.04
N THR A 17 -35.49 -21.25 48.84
CA THR A 17 -36.96 -21.21 48.64
C THR A 17 -37.54 -19.88 49.21
N ASP A 18 -38.82 -19.49 49.05
CA ASP A 18 -40.06 -20.20 49.40
C ASP A 18 -41.34 -19.44 48.93
N ILE A 19 -42.41 -20.22 48.63
CA ILE A 19 -43.84 -20.03 49.07
C ILE A 19 -44.67 -18.87 48.44
N GLU A 20 -45.94 -19.04 47.98
CA GLU A 20 -46.85 -20.22 47.85
C GLU A 20 -47.96 -19.94 46.79
N ASP A 21 -48.58 -21.03 46.29
CA ASP A 21 -49.97 -21.21 45.79
C ASP A 21 -50.56 -20.34 44.63
N GLU A 22 -51.52 -20.81 43.80
CA GLU A 22 -52.39 -22.00 43.88
C GLU A 22 -52.78 -22.60 42.49
N VAL A 23 -52.79 -23.94 42.39
CA VAL A 23 -53.67 -24.86 41.58
C VAL A 23 -54.21 -24.37 40.20
N ASN A 24 -53.64 -24.76 39.04
CA ASN A 24 -53.78 -26.05 38.31
C ASN A 24 -55.10 -26.27 37.51
N ASN A 25 -55.05 -26.23 36.15
CA ASN A 25 -55.65 -27.31 35.33
C ASN A 25 -55.13 -27.43 33.87
N GLN A 26 -55.34 -28.63 33.33
CA GLN A 26 -54.75 -29.35 32.19
C GLN A 26 -55.03 -28.87 30.74
N GLN A 27 -54.11 -29.28 29.85
CA GLN A 27 -54.27 -29.77 28.46
C GLN A 27 -54.99 -28.89 27.41
N THR A 28 -54.28 -28.27 26.44
CA THR A 28 -53.68 -28.84 25.21
C THR A 28 -54.66 -29.51 24.22
N ASN A 29 -55.10 -28.79 23.18
CA ASN A 29 -54.45 -28.87 21.85
C ASN A 29 -55.09 -27.96 20.79
N GLY A 30 -54.24 -27.40 19.91
CA GLY A 30 -54.62 -26.68 18.69
C GLY A 30 -54.65 -25.16 18.82
N ASP A 31 -53.56 -24.47 18.47
CA ASP A 31 -53.42 -23.84 17.14
C ASP A 31 -51.99 -23.30 16.90
N THR A 32 -51.74 -22.74 15.71
CA THR A 32 -50.43 -22.29 15.20
C THR A 32 -49.73 -21.22 16.06
N GLY A 33 -48.55 -21.55 16.60
CA GLY A 33 -47.72 -20.65 17.40
C GLY A 33 -46.83 -19.69 16.62
N VAL A 34 -47.41 -18.75 15.86
CA VAL A 34 -46.71 -17.49 15.55
C VAL A 34 -46.87 -16.58 16.78
N PRO A 35 -45.79 -16.03 17.37
CA PRO A 35 -45.94 -15.12 18.51
C PRO A 35 -46.70 -13.86 18.04
N PRO A 36 -47.75 -13.41 18.77
CA PRO A 36 -48.49 -12.22 18.37
C PRO A 36 -47.56 -11.00 18.42
N TRP A 37 -47.43 -10.33 17.28
CA TRP A 37 -46.69 -9.08 17.12
C TRP A 37 -47.18 -8.06 18.15
N ARG A 38 -46.30 -7.66 19.08
CA ARG A 38 -46.56 -6.51 19.95
C ARG A 38 -46.27 -5.25 19.13
N PRO A 39 -47.23 -4.33 18.95
CA PRO A 39 -46.92 -3.04 18.35
C PRO A 39 -45.87 -2.30 19.19
N PRO A 40 -44.94 -1.54 18.59
CA PRO A 40 -44.07 -0.65 19.35
C PRO A 40 -44.93 0.31 20.16
N ILE A 41 -44.56 0.49 21.44
CA ILE A 41 -45.24 1.40 22.36
C ILE A 41 -45.12 2.82 21.77
N ARG A 42 -46.27 3.45 21.46
CA ARG A 42 -46.28 4.86 21.03
C ARG A 42 -45.67 5.73 22.15
N PRO A 43 -44.75 6.65 21.85
CA PRO A 43 -44.29 7.63 22.83
C PRO A 43 -45.46 8.46 23.37
N SER A 44 -45.35 8.94 24.60
CA SER A 44 -46.31 9.90 25.16
C SER A 44 -46.34 11.18 24.32
N PRO A 45 -47.51 11.81 24.09
CA PRO A 45 -47.62 13.08 23.35
C PRO A 45 -46.74 14.21 23.90
N ASP A 46 -46.38 14.15 25.19
CA ASP A 46 -45.58 15.16 25.89
C ASP A 46 -44.06 14.94 25.79
N THR A 47 -43.62 13.99 24.98
CA THR A 47 -42.17 13.78 24.72
C THR A 47 -41.78 14.63 23.51
N PRO A 48 -40.84 15.60 23.62
CA PRO A 48 -40.35 16.31 22.43
C PRO A 48 -39.72 15.30 21.46
N PRO A 49 -39.88 15.49 20.13
CA PRO A 49 -39.29 14.58 19.16
C PRO A 49 -37.77 14.52 19.37
N PRO A 50 -37.14 13.33 19.28
CA PRO A 50 -35.70 13.20 19.45
C PRO A 50 -34.99 14.08 18.40
N THR A 51 -34.17 15.02 18.87
CA THR A 51 -33.56 16.10 18.05
C THR A 51 -32.51 15.61 17.04
N THR A 52 -32.28 14.30 16.99
CA THR A 52 -31.61 13.58 15.90
C THR A 52 -32.22 12.17 15.85
N PRO A 53 -32.70 11.70 14.68
CA PRO A 53 -32.90 10.28 14.47
C PRO A 53 -31.58 9.54 14.74
N ARG A 54 -31.64 8.35 15.36
CA ARG A 54 -30.48 7.45 15.31
C ARG A 54 -30.28 7.08 13.84
N LYS A 55 -29.18 7.55 13.23
CA LYS A 55 -28.75 7.09 11.91
C LYS A 55 -28.42 5.60 12.01
N GLU A 56 -29.38 4.75 11.67
CA GLU A 56 -29.08 3.39 11.24
C GLU A 56 -28.28 3.54 9.94
N ALA A 57 -26.99 3.21 10.03
CA ALA A 57 -26.06 3.48 8.95
C ALA A 57 -26.24 2.42 7.87
N TYR A 58 -26.55 2.86 6.64
CA TYR A 58 -26.53 1.98 5.48
C TYR A 58 -25.14 1.31 5.37
N PRO A 59 -25.09 -0.02 5.16
CA PRO A 59 -23.85 -0.74 4.85
C PRO A 59 -23.25 -0.25 3.54
N ARG A 60 -21.95 -0.51 3.35
CA ARG A 60 -21.26 -0.18 2.09
C ARG A 60 -21.36 -1.33 1.09
N LEU A 61 -21.84 -1.04 -0.10
CA LEU A 61 -21.78 -1.94 -1.25
C LEU A 61 -20.37 -1.96 -1.87
N SER A 62 -19.64 -0.86 -1.74
CA SER A 62 -18.27 -0.75 -2.26
C SER A 62 -17.25 -1.51 -1.41
N ARG A 63 -16.34 -2.22 -2.08
CA ARG A 63 -15.23 -2.97 -1.49
C ARG A 63 -13.95 -2.12 -1.49
N PRO A 64 -13.06 -2.27 -0.49
CA PRO A 64 -11.70 -1.74 -0.56
C PRO A 64 -10.94 -2.28 -1.79
N VAL A 65 -10.14 -1.45 -2.47
CA VAL A 65 -9.43 -1.84 -3.70
C VAL A 65 -8.40 -2.96 -3.47
N GLU A 66 -7.96 -3.16 -2.23
CA GLU A 66 -7.11 -4.26 -1.78
C GLU A 66 -7.77 -5.65 -2.01
N LEU A 67 -9.09 -5.67 -2.26
CA LEU A 67 -9.87 -6.85 -2.62
C LEU A 67 -10.01 -7.10 -4.13
N LEU A 68 -9.67 -6.11 -4.97
CA LEU A 68 -9.76 -6.18 -6.44
C LEU A 68 -8.99 -7.40 -7.00
N ARG A 69 -9.67 -8.21 -7.80
CA ARG A 69 -9.10 -9.40 -8.47
C ARG A 69 -8.27 -8.96 -9.70
N GLN A 70 -7.35 -9.83 -10.13
CA GLN A 70 -6.57 -9.62 -11.37
C GLN A 70 -7.44 -9.55 -12.63
N SER A 71 -8.57 -10.27 -12.64
CA SER A 71 -9.42 -10.43 -13.81
C SER A 71 -10.87 -10.75 -13.44
N TYR A 72 -11.79 -10.27 -14.27
CA TYR A 72 -13.23 -10.48 -14.22
C TYR A 72 -13.75 -10.83 -15.62
N ASP A 73 -14.93 -11.44 -15.73
CA ASP A 73 -15.57 -11.65 -17.04
C ASP A 73 -15.96 -10.32 -17.68
N VAL A 74 -16.53 -9.43 -16.86
CA VAL A 74 -17.07 -8.14 -17.27
C VAL A 74 -16.52 -7.04 -16.36
N VAL A 75 -16.03 -5.96 -16.97
CA VAL A 75 -15.74 -4.70 -16.27
C VAL A 75 -16.76 -3.65 -16.73
N VAL A 76 -17.35 -2.94 -15.78
CA VAL A 76 -18.32 -1.87 -15.98
C VAL A 76 -17.71 -0.59 -15.46
N ILE A 77 -17.75 0.46 -16.26
CA ILE A 77 -17.14 1.76 -15.96
C ILE A 77 -18.27 2.77 -15.71
N GLY A 78 -18.34 3.31 -14.49
CA GLY A 78 -19.46 4.13 -14.00
C GLY A 78 -20.49 3.33 -13.20
N SER A 79 -21.39 4.06 -12.52
CA SER A 79 -22.51 3.50 -11.72
C SER A 79 -23.86 4.24 -11.90
N GLY A 80 -24.01 5.00 -12.99
CA GLY A 80 -25.26 5.61 -13.45
C GLY A 80 -26.26 4.63 -14.07
N TYR A 81 -26.98 5.08 -15.10
CA TYR A 81 -28.16 4.38 -15.64
C TYR A 81 -27.82 3.22 -16.58
N GLY A 82 -26.88 3.39 -17.52
CA GLY A 82 -26.64 2.39 -18.57
C GLY A 82 -25.71 1.26 -18.13
N ASP A 83 -24.68 1.65 -17.42
CA ASP A 83 -23.72 0.83 -16.69
C ASP A 83 -24.35 0.11 -15.48
N GLY A 84 -25.25 0.76 -14.72
CA GLY A 84 -26.03 0.09 -13.67
C GLY A 84 -26.86 -1.06 -14.23
N VAL A 85 -27.54 -0.83 -15.37
CA VAL A 85 -28.19 -1.91 -16.14
C VAL A 85 -27.18 -2.99 -16.53
N ALA A 86 -26.03 -2.62 -17.12
CA ALA A 86 -25.00 -3.57 -17.54
C ALA A 86 -24.51 -4.45 -16.38
N ALA A 87 -24.22 -3.86 -15.22
CA ALA A 87 -23.78 -4.56 -14.02
C ALA A 87 -24.85 -5.53 -13.49
N SER A 88 -26.09 -5.06 -13.33
CA SER A 88 -27.22 -5.88 -12.88
C SER A 88 -27.44 -7.08 -13.80
N ARG A 89 -27.54 -6.84 -15.11
CA ARG A 89 -27.88 -7.89 -16.08
C ARG A 89 -26.73 -8.88 -16.30
N MET A 90 -25.48 -8.45 -16.23
CA MET A 90 -24.33 -9.37 -16.32
C MET A 90 -24.13 -10.20 -15.03
N ALA A 91 -24.40 -9.63 -13.86
CA ALA A 91 -24.41 -10.38 -12.59
C ALA A 91 -25.55 -11.42 -12.55
N ARG A 92 -26.76 -11.05 -13.00
CA ARG A 92 -27.89 -11.97 -13.27
C ARG A 92 -27.60 -12.98 -14.39
N GLY A 93 -26.68 -12.65 -15.30
CA GLY A 93 -26.08 -13.55 -16.27
C GLY A 93 -25.03 -14.51 -15.70
N ARG A 94 -24.82 -14.50 -14.38
CA ARG A 94 -23.79 -15.27 -13.65
C ARG A 94 -22.38 -15.07 -14.21
N ARG A 95 -22.06 -13.84 -14.63
CA ARG A 95 -20.70 -13.39 -14.95
C ARG A 95 -20.07 -12.67 -13.77
N SER A 96 -18.77 -12.87 -13.54
CA SER A 96 -18.03 -12.08 -12.56
C SER A 96 -17.91 -10.63 -13.05
N VAL A 97 -18.56 -9.70 -12.33
CA VAL A 97 -18.63 -8.27 -12.68
C VAL A 97 -17.76 -7.46 -11.72
N CYS A 98 -16.92 -6.58 -12.28
CA CYS A 98 -16.26 -5.49 -11.56
C CYS A 98 -16.87 -4.15 -11.99
N VAL A 99 -17.31 -3.33 -11.05
CA VAL A 99 -17.78 -1.95 -11.29
C VAL A 99 -16.73 -0.98 -10.78
N LEU A 100 -16.24 -0.09 -11.65
CA LEU A 100 -15.31 0.99 -11.31
C LEU A 100 -16.02 2.34 -11.35
N GLU A 101 -16.15 2.98 -10.18
CA GLU A 101 -16.79 4.29 -10.00
C GLU A 101 -15.76 5.34 -9.56
N MET A 102 -15.76 6.51 -10.20
CA MET A 102 -14.84 7.61 -9.89
C MET A 102 -15.18 8.29 -8.56
N GLY A 103 -16.46 8.50 -8.28
CA GLY A 103 -16.92 9.17 -7.07
C GLY A 103 -16.94 8.24 -5.84
N ARG A 104 -17.61 8.73 -4.80
CA ARG A 104 -17.79 8.00 -3.53
C ARG A 104 -19.16 7.38 -3.41
N GLU A 105 -19.25 6.32 -2.61
CA GLU A 105 -20.53 5.82 -2.11
C GLU A 105 -21.11 6.78 -1.05
N LYS A 106 -22.34 7.25 -1.27
CA LYS A 106 -23.10 8.11 -0.35
C LYS A 106 -24.54 7.63 -0.29
N TRP A 107 -25.04 7.39 0.92
CA TRP A 107 -26.42 6.99 1.17
C TRP A 107 -27.30 8.16 1.68
N PRO A 108 -28.63 8.04 1.68
CA PRO A 108 -29.52 9.01 2.31
C PRO A 108 -29.11 9.25 3.78
N GLY A 109 -28.95 10.52 4.14
CA GLY A 109 -28.35 10.97 5.39
C GLY A 109 -26.87 11.36 5.27
N GLU A 110 -26.25 11.21 4.09
CA GLU A 110 -24.85 11.58 3.81
C GLU A 110 -24.69 12.62 2.68
N PHE A 111 -25.78 13.06 2.06
CA PHE A 111 -25.77 14.12 1.06
C PHE A 111 -25.63 15.51 1.73
N PRO A 112 -24.93 16.47 1.10
CA PRO A 112 -24.76 17.82 1.65
C PRO A 112 -26.08 18.60 1.80
N GLU A 113 -26.39 19.02 3.03
CA GLU A 113 -27.58 19.86 3.29
C GLU A 113 -27.26 21.37 3.26
N THR A 114 -25.99 21.75 3.48
CA THR A 114 -25.55 23.14 3.56
C THR A 114 -24.63 23.54 2.42
N LEU A 115 -24.51 24.85 2.15
CA LEU A 115 -23.58 25.39 1.17
C LEU A 115 -22.11 25.04 1.51
N ASP A 116 -21.74 25.10 2.79
CA ASP A 116 -20.38 24.79 3.25
C ASP A 116 -20.02 23.32 3.05
N ASP A 117 -21.00 22.41 3.21
CA ASP A 117 -20.81 20.99 2.90
C ASP A 117 -20.79 20.74 1.40
N ALA A 118 -21.64 21.43 0.64
CA ALA A 118 -21.70 21.27 -0.80
C ALA A 118 -20.40 21.70 -1.50
N ILE A 119 -19.80 22.82 -1.07
CA ILE A 119 -18.53 23.33 -1.64
C ILE A 119 -17.37 22.33 -1.50
N LYS A 120 -17.35 21.50 -0.45
CA LYS A 120 -16.33 20.45 -0.25
C LYS A 120 -16.43 19.32 -1.27
N GLU A 121 -17.59 19.16 -1.90
CA GLU A 121 -17.92 18.13 -2.87
C GLU A 121 -17.87 18.64 -4.33
N VAL A 122 -17.48 19.90 -4.55
CA VAL A 122 -17.40 20.49 -5.91
C VAL A 122 -16.06 20.17 -6.59
N HIS A 123 -16.14 19.73 -7.84
CA HIS A 123 -15.07 19.72 -8.84
C HIS A 123 -15.41 20.69 -9.99
N VAL A 124 -14.43 21.44 -10.47
CA VAL A 124 -14.56 22.32 -11.64
C VAL A 124 -13.43 22.02 -12.61
N SER A 125 -13.79 21.65 -13.84
CA SER A 125 -12.84 21.33 -14.92
C SER A 125 -13.17 22.06 -16.22
N GLY A 126 -12.31 21.96 -17.25
CA GLY A 126 -12.56 22.45 -18.60
C GLY A 126 -11.75 23.70 -19.00
N GLU A 127 -12.22 24.46 -19.98
CA GLU A 127 -11.54 25.64 -20.53
C GLU A 127 -12.39 26.91 -20.33
N LEU A 128 -12.03 27.73 -19.34
CA LEU A 128 -12.75 28.98 -19.06
C LEU A 128 -12.45 30.03 -20.15
N ALA A 129 -13.43 30.25 -21.02
CA ALA A 129 -13.42 31.23 -22.11
C ALA A 129 -14.53 32.30 -21.91
N PRO A 130 -14.31 33.35 -21.08
CA PRO A 130 -15.36 34.30 -20.76
C PRO A 130 -15.58 35.33 -21.89
N GLY A 131 -16.59 35.08 -22.73
CA GLY A 131 -17.36 36.06 -23.53
C GLY A 131 -16.63 36.86 -24.62
N ASP A 132 -17.00 36.63 -25.89
CA ASP A 132 -16.76 37.44 -27.13
C ASP A 132 -15.34 38.05 -27.35
N ARG A 133 -14.31 37.54 -26.66
CA ARG A 133 -12.91 37.91 -26.88
C ARG A 133 -12.28 37.08 -27.98
N ARG A 134 -12.70 37.34 -29.22
CA ARG A 134 -12.13 36.74 -30.44
C ARG A 134 -10.60 36.79 -30.39
N GLY A 135 -9.94 35.62 -30.37
CA GLY A 135 -8.49 35.50 -30.50
C GLY A 135 -7.64 35.43 -29.22
N LYS A 136 -8.22 35.19 -28.03
CA LYS A 136 -7.43 34.76 -26.85
C LYS A 136 -7.81 33.34 -26.44
N GLU A 137 -6.81 32.48 -26.23
CA GLU A 137 -7.04 31.15 -25.66
C GLU A 137 -7.67 31.24 -24.27
N GLY A 138 -8.62 30.33 -24.00
CA GLY A 138 -9.21 30.15 -22.69
C GLY A 138 -8.19 29.61 -21.69
N LYS A 139 -8.51 29.74 -20.40
CA LYS A 139 -7.66 29.18 -19.34
C LYS A 139 -8.18 27.81 -18.93
N LEU A 140 -7.39 26.77 -19.14
CA LEU A 140 -7.66 25.45 -18.56
C LEU A 140 -7.80 25.55 -17.03
N MET A 141 -8.84 24.92 -16.50
CA MET A 141 -9.14 24.83 -15.08
C MET A 141 -9.31 23.37 -14.69
N ASP A 142 -8.78 23.04 -13.52
CA ASP A 142 -8.98 21.77 -12.82
C ASP A 142 -8.78 22.07 -11.33
N ARG A 143 -9.88 22.10 -10.56
CA ARG A 143 -9.91 22.56 -9.16
C ARG A 143 -11.05 21.92 -8.38
N GLY A 144 -10.83 21.73 -7.08
CA GLY A 144 -11.82 21.16 -6.17
C GLY A 144 -11.48 19.73 -5.79
N ASN A 145 -12.49 18.92 -5.49
CA ASN A 145 -12.33 17.51 -5.12
C ASN A 145 -12.69 16.60 -6.32
N PRO A 146 -11.75 15.92 -7.00
CA PRO A 146 -12.04 15.10 -8.18
C PRO A 146 -13.05 13.97 -7.94
N THR A 147 -13.09 13.39 -6.72
CA THR A 147 -14.06 12.36 -6.33
C THR A 147 -15.28 12.95 -5.61
N GLY A 148 -15.48 14.27 -5.70
CA GLY A 148 -16.58 14.99 -5.08
C GLY A 148 -17.88 14.85 -5.86
N LEU A 149 -19.01 14.90 -5.15
CA LEU A 149 -20.34 14.62 -5.70
C LEU A 149 -20.74 15.51 -6.90
N TYR A 150 -20.27 16.76 -6.96
CA TYR A 150 -20.75 17.76 -7.92
C TYR A 150 -19.66 18.16 -8.92
N HIS A 151 -19.82 17.83 -10.20
CA HIS A 151 -18.84 18.16 -11.22
C HIS A 151 -19.39 19.19 -12.22
N ILE A 152 -18.73 20.35 -12.27
CA ILE A 152 -19.03 21.44 -13.20
C ILE A 152 -17.96 21.45 -14.31
N VAL A 153 -18.36 21.15 -15.52
CA VAL A 153 -17.49 21.20 -16.72
C VAL A 153 -17.72 22.54 -17.42
N VAL A 154 -16.70 23.39 -17.40
CA VAL A 154 -16.71 24.72 -18.03
C VAL A 154 -16.30 24.59 -19.49
N GLY A 155 -17.20 24.95 -20.40
CA GLY A 155 -17.00 24.84 -21.83
C GLY A 155 -16.96 26.19 -22.57
N ASP A 156 -16.66 26.13 -23.86
CA ASP A 156 -16.88 27.26 -24.76
C ASP A 156 -18.32 27.20 -25.31
N GLY A 157 -19.16 28.15 -24.91
CA GLY A 157 -20.55 28.30 -25.35
C GLY A 157 -21.60 27.66 -24.42
N GLN A 158 -21.30 26.50 -23.83
CA GLN A 158 -22.19 25.80 -22.89
C GLN A 158 -21.37 25.06 -21.82
N ASN A 159 -21.87 25.08 -20.59
CA ASN A 159 -21.31 24.39 -19.43
C ASN A 159 -22.16 23.15 -19.12
N ALA A 160 -21.58 22.13 -18.49
CA ALA A 160 -22.30 20.94 -18.05
C ALA A 160 -22.21 20.73 -16.54
N TYR A 161 -23.27 20.18 -15.94
CA TYR A 161 -23.32 19.76 -14.53
C TYR A 161 -23.64 18.26 -14.47
N VAL A 162 -22.74 17.48 -13.85
CA VAL A 162 -22.87 16.02 -13.71
C VAL A 162 -22.56 15.57 -12.29
N GLY A 163 -23.01 14.37 -11.92
CA GLY A 163 -22.82 13.79 -10.58
C GLY A 163 -21.86 12.62 -10.56
N ASN A 164 -20.87 12.66 -9.67
CA ASN A 164 -19.88 11.60 -9.47
C ASN A 164 -20.16 10.87 -8.14
N GLY A 165 -20.30 9.55 -8.14
CA GLY A 165 -20.64 8.79 -6.94
C GLY A 165 -21.37 7.51 -7.26
N LEU A 166 -21.49 6.59 -6.29
CA LEU A 166 -22.14 5.31 -6.52
C LEU A 166 -23.64 5.49 -6.79
N GLY A 167 -24.04 5.45 -8.06
CA GLY A 167 -25.35 5.86 -8.57
C GLY A 167 -25.30 6.92 -9.69
N GLY A 168 -24.13 7.51 -9.97
CA GLY A 168 -23.92 8.60 -10.93
C GLY A 168 -24.89 9.77 -10.76
N THR A 169 -25.26 10.42 -11.86
CA THR A 169 -26.22 11.54 -11.86
C THR A 169 -27.65 11.15 -11.41
N SER A 170 -27.99 9.85 -11.23
CA SER A 170 -29.29 9.48 -10.62
C SER A 170 -29.41 9.99 -9.18
N LEU A 171 -28.28 10.14 -8.48
CA LEU A 171 -28.21 10.76 -7.16
C LEU A 171 -28.68 12.24 -7.20
N LEU A 172 -28.51 12.93 -8.33
CA LEU A 172 -28.66 14.39 -8.48
C LEU A 172 -29.75 14.85 -9.46
N ASN A 173 -30.41 13.96 -10.21
CA ASN A 173 -31.43 14.38 -11.16
C ASN A 173 -32.77 14.73 -10.48
N ALA A 174 -33.77 15.15 -11.27
CA ALA A 174 -35.08 15.55 -10.77
C ALA A 174 -36.18 14.47 -10.91
N ASN A 175 -35.81 13.18 -10.97
CA ASN A 175 -36.72 12.01 -10.99
C ASN A 175 -37.66 11.84 -12.20
N VAL A 176 -37.74 12.78 -13.14
CA VAL A 176 -38.73 12.77 -14.24
C VAL A 176 -38.52 11.65 -15.27
N PHE A 177 -39.46 10.70 -15.36
CA PHE A 177 -39.45 9.58 -16.31
C PHE A 177 -40.33 9.92 -17.53
N LEU A 178 -39.79 10.61 -18.54
CA LEU A 178 -40.49 10.88 -19.79
C LEU A 178 -39.94 10.03 -20.96
N GLU A 179 -40.86 9.44 -21.73
CA GLU A 179 -40.54 8.71 -22.95
C GLU A 179 -40.38 9.69 -24.14
N VAL A 180 -39.52 9.33 -25.09
CA VAL A 180 -39.24 10.14 -26.29
C VAL A 180 -40.36 9.96 -27.31
N THR A 181 -40.74 11.03 -28.00
CA THR A 181 -41.84 10.96 -28.97
C THR A 181 -41.45 10.09 -30.18
N PRO A 182 -42.39 9.30 -30.75
CA PRO A 182 -42.09 8.46 -31.91
C PRO A 182 -41.46 9.23 -33.09
N LYS A 183 -41.93 10.47 -33.33
CA LYS A 183 -41.40 11.37 -34.36
C LYS A 183 -39.91 11.68 -34.21
N VAL A 184 -39.37 11.73 -32.99
CA VAL A 184 -37.94 11.94 -32.74
C VAL A 184 -37.13 10.66 -32.98
N LEU A 185 -37.70 9.49 -32.66
CA LEU A 185 -37.10 8.17 -32.92
C LEU A 185 -37.14 7.77 -34.40
N GLU A 186 -38.00 8.42 -35.20
CA GLU A 186 -38.11 8.24 -36.65
C GLU A 186 -37.11 9.10 -37.45
N LEU A 187 -36.36 10.00 -36.81
CA LEU A 187 -35.37 10.85 -37.48
C LEU A 187 -34.22 10.03 -38.10
N ASP A 188 -33.75 10.44 -39.28
CA ASP A 188 -32.72 9.74 -40.06
C ASP A 188 -31.34 9.62 -39.38
N VAL A 189 -31.13 10.31 -38.26
CA VAL A 189 -29.93 10.19 -37.42
C VAL A 189 -29.90 8.93 -36.56
N TRP A 190 -31.05 8.27 -36.34
CA TRP A 190 -31.11 6.99 -35.62
C TRP A 190 -30.83 5.80 -36.57
N PRO A 191 -30.13 4.75 -36.09
CA PRO A 191 -29.97 3.50 -36.83
C PRO A 191 -31.33 2.86 -37.14
N GLN A 192 -31.42 2.15 -38.27
CA GLN A 192 -32.67 1.57 -38.76
C GLN A 192 -33.33 0.64 -37.73
N GLU A 193 -32.55 -0.09 -36.94
CA GLU A 193 -32.99 -1.04 -35.91
C GLU A 193 -33.52 -0.37 -34.62
N LEU A 194 -33.56 0.96 -34.57
CA LEU A 194 -34.15 1.75 -33.48
C LEU A 194 -35.29 2.68 -33.96
N ARG A 195 -35.63 2.69 -35.25
CA ARG A 195 -36.72 3.52 -35.78
C ARG A 195 -38.08 2.89 -35.49
N GLY A 196 -39.01 3.70 -34.98
CA GLY A 196 -40.38 3.30 -34.67
C GLY A 196 -40.58 2.85 -33.21
N SER A 197 -41.76 3.14 -32.65
CA SER A 197 -42.03 3.04 -31.21
C SER A 197 -42.17 1.62 -30.65
N LEU A 198 -42.45 0.61 -31.48
CA LEU A 198 -42.66 -0.76 -31.03
C LEU A 198 -41.38 -1.40 -30.47
N GLU A 199 -40.22 -1.12 -31.09
CA GLU A 199 -38.92 -1.64 -30.66
C GLU A 199 -38.55 -1.16 -29.24
N TRP A 200 -38.92 0.08 -28.91
CA TRP A 200 -38.63 0.70 -27.63
C TRP A 200 -39.58 0.27 -26.50
N LYS A 201 -40.85 -0.04 -26.83
CA LYS A 201 -41.91 -0.32 -25.85
C LYS A 201 -41.54 -1.41 -24.84
N LYS A 202 -40.88 -2.48 -25.31
CA LYS A 202 -40.39 -3.57 -24.45
C LYS A 202 -39.40 -3.05 -23.39
N TYR A 203 -38.49 -2.17 -23.80
CA TYR A 203 -37.38 -1.71 -22.98
C TYR A 203 -37.77 -0.55 -22.06
N TYR A 204 -38.63 0.37 -22.50
CA TYR A 204 -39.26 1.35 -21.61
C TYR A 204 -40.10 0.66 -20.52
N ASN A 205 -40.87 -0.38 -20.85
CA ASN A 205 -41.61 -1.16 -19.85
C ASN A 205 -40.68 -1.84 -18.84
N ARG A 206 -39.52 -2.37 -19.27
CA ARG A 206 -38.53 -2.96 -18.36
C ARG A 206 -37.91 -1.91 -17.44
N ALA A 207 -37.49 -0.76 -17.99
CA ALA A 207 -36.99 0.37 -17.21
C ALA A 207 -38.03 0.85 -16.17
N ARG A 208 -39.30 0.97 -16.58
CA ARG A 208 -40.46 1.32 -15.74
C ARG A 208 -40.69 0.30 -14.63
N SER A 209 -40.53 -1.00 -14.89
CA SER A 209 -40.69 -2.05 -13.87
C SER A 209 -39.60 -2.08 -12.80
N VAL A 210 -38.43 -1.48 -13.07
CA VAL A 210 -37.33 -1.37 -12.10
C VAL A 210 -37.37 -0.03 -11.36
N LEU A 211 -37.55 1.07 -12.09
CA LEU A 211 -37.48 2.43 -11.54
C LEU A 211 -38.80 2.94 -10.94
N GLU A 212 -39.90 2.19 -11.11
CA GLU A 212 -41.22 2.41 -10.50
C GLU A 212 -41.73 3.88 -10.55
N PRO A 213 -41.73 4.54 -11.72
CA PRO A 213 -42.13 5.94 -11.81
C PRO A 213 -43.64 6.12 -11.61
N VAL A 214 -44.02 7.06 -10.74
CA VAL A 214 -45.40 7.38 -10.35
C VAL A 214 -45.64 8.89 -10.41
N GLU A 215 -46.87 9.31 -10.69
CA GLU A 215 -47.24 10.73 -10.64
C GLU A 215 -47.38 11.25 -9.20
N TYR A 216 -47.31 12.57 -9.01
CA TYR A 216 -47.54 13.18 -7.69
C TYR A 216 -49.00 12.95 -7.23
N PRO A 217 -49.25 12.28 -6.09
CA PRO A 217 -50.61 11.86 -5.72
C PRO A 217 -51.51 13.01 -5.29
N GLU A 218 -52.79 12.95 -5.65
CA GLU A 218 -53.81 13.92 -5.19
C GLU A 218 -54.14 13.83 -3.70
N SER A 219 -53.68 12.77 -3.03
CA SER A 219 -53.77 12.60 -1.58
C SER A 219 -52.68 13.36 -0.81
N PHE A 220 -51.69 13.93 -1.50
CA PHE A 220 -50.65 14.77 -0.93
C PHE A 220 -51.01 16.27 -0.99
N PRO A 221 -50.32 17.16 -0.24
CA PRO A 221 -50.65 18.60 -0.21
C PRO A 221 -50.55 19.28 -1.59
N SER A 222 -51.41 20.28 -1.84
CA SER A 222 -51.28 21.12 -3.05
C SER A 222 -49.94 21.86 -3.05
N LEU A 223 -49.29 21.95 -4.20
CA LEU A 223 -47.97 22.56 -4.36
C LEU A 223 -48.09 23.86 -5.15
N PRO A 224 -47.79 25.04 -4.57
CA PRO A 224 -48.03 26.33 -5.24
C PRO A 224 -47.34 26.47 -6.61
N LYS A 225 -46.16 25.86 -6.80
CA LYS A 225 -45.46 25.82 -8.10
C LYS A 225 -46.20 25.01 -9.18
N LEU A 226 -46.87 23.92 -8.81
CA LEU A 226 -47.67 23.09 -9.71
C LEU A 226 -48.95 23.84 -10.10
N ASP A 227 -49.65 24.37 -9.09
CA ASP A 227 -50.87 25.16 -9.26
C ASP A 227 -50.62 26.43 -10.10
N LEU A 228 -49.39 26.98 -10.03
CA LEU A 228 -48.94 28.09 -10.86
C LEU A 228 -48.68 27.65 -12.31
N LEU A 229 -48.00 26.53 -12.55
CA LEU A 229 -47.75 26.02 -13.91
C LEU A 229 -49.06 25.64 -14.62
N GLU A 230 -49.98 24.97 -13.91
CA GLU A 230 -51.33 24.65 -14.41
C GLU A 230 -52.08 25.93 -14.81
N ARG A 231 -52.06 26.95 -13.95
CA ARG A 231 -52.68 28.26 -14.21
C ARG A 231 -52.05 28.96 -15.40
N GLN A 232 -50.73 28.86 -15.58
CA GLN A 232 -50.03 29.39 -16.76
C GLN A 232 -50.46 28.66 -18.03
N ALA A 233 -50.59 27.32 -18.00
CA ALA A 233 -51.09 26.54 -19.12
C ALA A 233 -52.52 26.97 -19.49
N ALA A 234 -53.43 27.06 -18.50
CA ALA A 234 -54.82 27.48 -18.72
C ALA A 234 -54.92 28.91 -19.30
N LEU A 235 -54.23 29.89 -18.71
CA LEU A 235 -54.23 31.29 -19.18
C LEU A 235 -53.65 31.46 -20.59
N MET A 236 -52.69 30.60 -20.97
CA MET A 236 -52.08 30.61 -22.31
C MET A 236 -52.81 29.73 -23.33
N GLY A 237 -53.87 29.01 -22.95
CA GLY A 237 -54.67 28.14 -23.83
C GLY A 237 -54.09 26.72 -24.04
N TRP A 238 -53.14 26.29 -23.21
CA TRP A 238 -52.41 25.01 -23.28
C TRP A 238 -52.80 24.02 -22.18
N GLU A 239 -53.97 24.17 -21.55
CA GLU A 239 -54.49 23.28 -20.49
C GLU A 239 -54.39 21.79 -20.85
N LYS A 240 -54.66 21.42 -22.11
CA LYS A 240 -54.58 20.02 -22.60
C LYS A 240 -53.15 19.47 -22.75
N SER A 241 -52.15 20.35 -22.73
CA SER A 241 -50.72 19.99 -22.75
C SER A 241 -50.13 19.89 -21.34
N PHE A 242 -50.89 20.26 -20.30
CA PHE A 242 -50.44 20.17 -18.92
C PHE A 242 -50.78 18.82 -18.29
N TYR A 243 -49.83 18.21 -17.59
CA TYR A 243 -50.05 17.03 -16.74
C TYR A 243 -48.99 16.91 -15.64
N ARG A 244 -49.28 16.11 -14.60
CA ARG A 244 -48.30 15.76 -13.56
C ARG A 244 -47.32 14.74 -14.13
N VAL A 245 -46.01 14.96 -13.99
CA VAL A 245 -45.03 14.04 -14.58
C VAL A 245 -44.92 12.74 -13.76
N PRO A 246 -44.83 11.57 -14.41
CA PRO A 246 -44.42 10.35 -13.75
C PRO A 246 -42.95 10.47 -13.34
N GLN A 247 -42.66 10.22 -12.06
CA GLN A 247 -41.36 10.47 -11.45
C GLN A 247 -40.92 9.31 -10.55
N THR A 248 -39.62 9.06 -10.48
CA THR A 248 -38.97 8.01 -9.66
C THR A 248 -38.86 8.44 -8.18
N THR A 249 -39.96 8.93 -7.62
CA THR A 249 -40.10 9.38 -6.23
C THR A 249 -41.13 8.51 -5.52
N ARG A 250 -40.80 7.96 -4.35
CA ARG A 250 -41.70 7.12 -3.56
C ARG A 250 -42.61 7.99 -2.69
N PHE A 251 -43.91 7.71 -2.72
CA PHE A 251 -44.93 8.37 -1.87
C PHE A 251 -45.51 7.44 -0.79
N GLU A 252 -45.00 6.20 -0.72
CA GLU A 252 -45.33 5.19 0.29
C GLU A 252 -44.06 4.47 0.78
N ASP A 253 -44.10 4.05 2.05
CA ASP A 253 -43.02 3.31 2.71
C ASP A 253 -43.09 1.82 2.31
N GLY A 254 -41.96 1.20 1.94
CA GLY A 254 -41.92 -0.23 1.60
C GLY A 254 -40.78 -0.62 0.65
N PRO A 255 -40.62 -1.92 0.32
CA PRO A 255 -39.62 -2.38 -0.65
C PRO A 255 -39.89 -1.86 -2.07
N ASN A 256 -38.81 -1.59 -2.81
CA ASN A 256 -38.84 -1.37 -4.25
C ASN A 256 -38.73 -2.69 -5.04
N SER A 257 -38.79 -2.58 -6.37
CA SER A 257 -38.66 -3.68 -7.33
C SER A 257 -37.46 -4.63 -7.13
N THR A 258 -36.35 -4.14 -6.57
CA THR A 258 -35.11 -4.89 -6.34
C THR A 258 -34.91 -5.31 -4.89
N GLY A 259 -35.90 -5.08 -4.02
CA GLY A 259 -35.92 -5.54 -2.63
C GLY A 259 -35.34 -4.55 -1.61
N VAL A 260 -34.90 -3.35 -2.00
CA VAL A 260 -34.41 -2.33 -1.06
C VAL A 260 -35.59 -1.60 -0.43
N PHE A 261 -35.60 -1.45 0.89
CA PHE A 261 -36.64 -0.69 1.59
C PHE A 261 -36.49 0.81 1.32
N MET A 262 -37.57 1.45 0.90
CA MET A 262 -37.66 2.87 0.57
C MET A 262 -38.64 3.58 1.50
N HIS A 263 -38.39 4.86 1.78
CA HIS A 263 -39.30 5.71 2.55
C HIS A 263 -40.14 6.60 1.63
N LYS A 264 -41.28 7.07 2.11
CA LYS A 264 -42.07 8.09 1.40
C LYS A 264 -41.42 9.47 1.45
N SER A 265 -41.63 10.28 0.42
CA SER A 265 -41.07 11.62 0.31
C SER A 265 -41.56 12.56 1.42
N THR A 266 -40.60 13.33 1.93
CA THR A 266 -40.81 14.43 2.89
C THR A 266 -40.99 15.79 2.23
N LEU A 267 -41.05 15.85 0.89
CA LEU A 267 -41.43 17.03 0.10
C LEU A 267 -40.46 18.24 0.21
N THR A 268 -39.16 17.96 0.38
CA THR A 268 -38.10 18.97 0.64
C THR A 268 -37.70 19.83 -0.55
N GLY A 269 -37.92 19.39 -1.79
CA GLY A 269 -37.45 20.08 -3.01
C GLY A 269 -35.92 20.10 -3.17
N MET A 270 -35.21 19.14 -2.56
CA MET A 270 -33.74 19.07 -2.54
C MET A 270 -33.13 18.04 -3.50
N ASP A 271 -33.93 17.39 -4.36
CA ASP A 271 -33.50 16.27 -5.21
C ASP A 271 -32.27 16.57 -6.07
N ALA A 272 -32.13 17.82 -6.53
CA ALA A 272 -31.07 18.26 -7.43
C ALA A 272 -29.68 18.40 -6.77
N THR A 273 -29.56 18.19 -5.46
CA THR A 273 -28.28 18.12 -4.72
C THR A 273 -28.08 16.78 -3.99
N GLY A 274 -28.95 15.80 -4.24
CA GLY A 274 -29.05 14.60 -3.40
C GLY A 274 -29.96 14.86 -2.19
N ILE A 275 -30.80 13.87 -1.88
CA ILE A 275 -31.88 13.98 -0.89
C ILE A 275 -31.71 12.93 0.21
N ASN A 276 -31.82 13.36 1.47
CA ASN A 276 -31.50 12.55 2.64
C ASN A 276 -32.69 11.75 3.21
N ASP A 277 -33.90 11.90 2.66
CA ASP A 277 -35.12 11.27 3.21
C ASP A 277 -35.36 9.81 2.76
N GLY A 278 -34.56 9.30 1.83
CA GLY A 278 -34.67 7.92 1.35
C GLY A 278 -35.86 7.66 0.43
N SER A 279 -36.45 8.69 -0.18
CA SER A 279 -37.60 8.56 -1.10
C SER A 279 -37.26 8.50 -2.59
N LYS A 280 -36.02 8.78 -2.96
CA LYS A 280 -35.57 8.87 -4.35
C LYS A 280 -35.14 7.52 -4.90
N THR A 281 -35.83 7.01 -5.92
CA THR A 281 -35.49 5.73 -6.56
C THR A 281 -34.34 5.94 -7.56
N THR A 282 -33.11 5.88 -7.03
CA THR A 282 -31.85 6.03 -7.77
C THR A 282 -31.33 4.69 -8.32
N THR A 283 -30.29 4.71 -9.16
CA THR A 283 -29.63 3.47 -9.63
C THR A 283 -28.89 2.75 -8.50
N LEU A 284 -28.41 3.48 -7.48
CA LEU A 284 -27.83 2.94 -6.25
C LEU A 284 -28.77 1.92 -5.59
N VAL A 285 -30.02 2.32 -5.32
CA VAL A 285 -31.02 1.49 -4.63
C VAL A 285 -31.77 0.52 -5.54
N THR A 286 -31.57 0.60 -6.85
CA THR A 286 -32.17 -0.31 -7.84
C THR A 286 -31.11 -1.20 -8.49
N TYR A 287 -30.62 -0.82 -9.67
CA TYR A 287 -29.73 -1.63 -10.48
C TYR A 287 -28.40 -1.98 -9.81
N VAL A 288 -27.79 -1.06 -9.06
CA VAL A 288 -26.49 -1.29 -8.39
C VAL A 288 -26.65 -2.20 -7.17
N ALA A 289 -27.66 -1.98 -6.33
CA ALA A 289 -28.02 -2.89 -5.24
C ALA A 289 -28.39 -4.30 -5.75
N ASP A 290 -29.08 -4.39 -6.90
CA ASP A 290 -29.36 -5.66 -7.56
C ASP A 290 -28.07 -6.33 -8.07
N ALA A 291 -27.19 -5.59 -8.76
CA ALA A 291 -25.88 -6.10 -9.20
C ALA A 291 -25.06 -6.66 -8.03
N TRP A 292 -24.98 -5.93 -6.91
CA TRP A 292 -24.34 -6.36 -5.68
C TRP A 292 -24.97 -7.65 -5.13
N ASN A 293 -26.30 -7.72 -5.01
CA ASN A 293 -27.01 -8.90 -4.50
C ASN A 293 -26.76 -10.15 -5.36
N TRP A 294 -26.51 -9.95 -6.66
CA TRP A 294 -26.14 -10.99 -7.62
C TRP A 294 -24.63 -11.23 -7.77
N GLY A 295 -23.82 -10.61 -6.91
CA GLY A 295 -22.40 -10.89 -6.73
C GLY A 295 -21.42 -9.97 -7.46
N ALA A 296 -21.86 -8.83 -8.01
CA ALA A 296 -20.96 -7.83 -8.58
C ALA A 296 -20.05 -7.20 -7.50
N GLU A 297 -18.78 -7.01 -7.82
CA GLU A 297 -17.81 -6.34 -6.94
C GLU A 297 -17.65 -4.88 -7.36
N ILE A 298 -17.87 -3.96 -6.43
CA ILE A 298 -17.94 -2.51 -6.68
C ILE A 298 -16.74 -1.82 -6.04
N PHE A 299 -16.04 -0.96 -6.78
CA PHE A 299 -14.88 -0.22 -6.31
C PHE A 299 -15.05 1.28 -6.62
N CYS A 300 -15.12 2.10 -5.57
CA CYS A 300 -15.24 3.56 -5.66
C CYS A 300 -13.86 4.24 -5.67
N GLU A 301 -13.84 5.56 -5.92
CA GLU A 301 -12.61 6.36 -6.04
C GLU A 301 -11.65 5.87 -7.15
N CYS A 302 -12.19 5.19 -8.17
CA CYS A 302 -11.46 4.57 -9.29
C CYS A 302 -11.79 5.28 -10.62
N GLU A 303 -10.93 6.22 -11.02
CA GLU A 303 -11.06 6.96 -12.27
C GLU A 303 -10.46 6.18 -13.44
N VAL A 304 -11.30 5.60 -14.31
CA VAL A 304 -10.82 5.01 -15.55
C VAL A 304 -10.29 6.09 -16.49
N ARG A 305 -9.09 5.88 -17.03
CA ARG A 305 -8.38 6.80 -17.93
C ARG A 305 -8.50 6.35 -19.38
N TYR A 306 -8.18 5.09 -19.68
CA TYR A 306 -8.29 4.54 -21.04
C TYR A 306 -8.46 3.02 -21.01
N VAL A 307 -8.80 2.44 -22.15
CA VAL A 307 -8.88 1.00 -22.38
C VAL A 307 -7.97 0.60 -23.53
N GLU A 308 -7.34 -0.57 -23.43
CA GLU A 308 -6.61 -1.17 -24.55
C GLU A 308 -6.98 -2.65 -24.70
N LYS A 309 -6.78 -3.19 -25.90
CA LYS A 309 -6.92 -4.63 -26.15
C LYS A 309 -5.73 -5.36 -25.52
N ALA A 310 -5.97 -6.45 -24.81
CA ALA A 310 -4.89 -7.25 -24.24
C ALA A 310 -4.03 -7.85 -25.37
N LYS A 311 -2.69 -7.75 -25.24
CA LYS A 311 -1.74 -8.13 -26.31
C LYS A 311 -1.44 -9.63 -26.34
N ASP A 312 -1.26 -10.23 -25.16
CA ASP A 312 -0.82 -11.62 -24.99
C ASP A 312 -1.95 -12.57 -24.55
N ARG A 313 -3.18 -12.08 -24.42
CA ARG A 313 -4.38 -12.84 -24.04
C ARG A 313 -5.64 -12.19 -24.60
N GLU A 314 -6.75 -12.94 -24.65
CA GLU A 314 -8.06 -12.42 -25.05
C GLU A 314 -8.59 -11.41 -24.03
N GLY A 315 -9.44 -10.47 -24.49
CA GLY A 315 -10.09 -9.49 -23.64
C GLY A 315 -9.42 -8.11 -23.65
N TRP A 316 -9.66 -7.35 -22.59
CA TRP A 316 -9.40 -5.92 -22.48
C TRP A 316 -8.68 -5.57 -21.18
N ILE A 317 -7.77 -4.60 -21.24
CA ILE A 317 -7.12 -4.00 -20.06
C ILE A 317 -7.73 -2.62 -19.84
N VAL A 318 -8.33 -2.41 -18.67
CA VAL A 318 -8.96 -1.15 -18.27
C VAL A 318 -8.02 -0.44 -17.30
N TRP A 319 -7.45 0.70 -17.72
CA TRP A 319 -6.46 1.46 -16.95
C TRP A 319 -7.14 2.56 -16.15
N PHE A 320 -6.84 2.65 -14.85
CA PHE A 320 -7.48 3.57 -13.92
C PHE A 320 -6.52 4.19 -12.89
N ALA A 321 -6.82 5.42 -12.48
CA ALA A 321 -6.18 6.10 -11.37
C ALA A 321 -7.03 5.91 -10.10
N TRP A 322 -6.42 5.38 -9.04
CA TRP A 322 -7.09 5.22 -7.75
C TRP A 322 -6.79 6.41 -6.83
N HIS A 323 -7.83 7.14 -6.42
CA HIS A 323 -7.74 8.35 -5.60
C HIS A 323 -7.68 8.07 -4.09
N GLY A 324 -8.06 6.85 -3.67
CA GLY A 324 -8.10 6.45 -2.27
C GLY A 324 -6.72 6.48 -1.58
N GLY A 325 -6.71 6.39 -0.25
CA GLY A 325 -5.48 6.53 0.55
C GLY A 325 -4.80 7.90 0.39
N LYS A 326 -5.58 8.92 0.00
CA LYS A 326 -5.14 10.31 -0.27
C LYS A 326 -4.02 10.40 -1.32
N ARG A 327 -4.01 9.51 -2.32
CA ARG A 327 -3.02 9.47 -3.42
C ARG A 327 -2.88 10.78 -4.18
N THR A 328 -3.93 11.61 -4.20
CA THR A 328 -3.92 12.99 -4.73
C THR A 328 -2.85 13.90 -4.11
N ALA A 329 -2.30 13.58 -2.93
CA ALA A 329 -1.16 14.28 -2.33
C ALA A 329 0.14 14.20 -3.18
N PHE A 330 0.24 13.26 -4.11
CA PHE A 330 1.35 13.12 -5.06
C PHE A 330 1.16 13.90 -6.37
N GLY A 331 -0.01 14.51 -6.58
CA GLY A 331 -0.31 15.31 -7.77
C GLY A 331 -0.29 14.49 -9.05
N ASP A 332 0.30 15.04 -10.12
CA ASP A 332 0.28 14.45 -11.46
C ASP A 332 0.88 13.02 -11.54
N MET A 333 1.78 12.65 -10.60
CA MET A 333 2.36 11.29 -10.54
C MET A 333 1.31 10.18 -10.37
N MET A 334 0.13 10.50 -9.83
CA MET A 334 -0.99 9.54 -9.73
C MET A 334 -1.54 9.12 -11.09
N TYR A 335 -1.39 9.96 -12.13
CA TYR A 335 -1.79 9.66 -13.51
C TYR A 335 -0.65 9.04 -14.32
N GLU A 336 0.58 9.02 -13.79
CA GLU A 336 1.75 8.37 -14.42
C GLU A 336 1.84 6.87 -14.06
N ASP A 337 1.42 6.47 -12.86
CA ASP A 337 1.44 5.10 -12.34
C ASP A 337 0.02 4.53 -12.21
N LEU A 338 -0.64 4.31 -13.36
CA LEU A 338 -2.01 3.79 -13.40
C LEU A 338 -2.10 2.32 -12.96
N MET A 339 -3.15 2.02 -12.21
CA MET A 339 -3.63 0.67 -11.96
C MET A 339 -4.39 0.15 -13.20
N TRP A 340 -4.60 -1.15 -13.29
CA TRP A 340 -5.33 -1.79 -14.38
C TRP A 340 -6.12 -3.01 -13.90
N VAL A 341 -7.19 -3.36 -14.62
CA VAL A 341 -7.93 -4.62 -14.41
C VAL A 341 -8.23 -5.29 -15.75
N HIS A 342 -8.24 -6.63 -15.78
CA HIS A 342 -8.48 -7.39 -17.00
C HIS A 342 -9.94 -7.88 -17.12
N ALA A 343 -10.63 -7.44 -18.17
CA ALA A 343 -11.94 -7.96 -18.55
C ALA A 343 -11.81 -9.06 -19.61
N ARG A 344 -12.25 -10.29 -19.30
CA ARG A 344 -12.12 -11.44 -20.21
C ARG A 344 -13.06 -11.37 -21.41
N GLU A 345 -14.31 -10.95 -21.19
CA GLU A 345 -15.36 -11.03 -22.20
C GLU A 345 -15.81 -9.64 -22.70
N CYS A 346 -16.13 -8.71 -21.79
CA CYS A 346 -16.71 -7.41 -22.13
C CYS A 346 -16.25 -6.27 -21.20
N VAL A 347 -16.13 -5.06 -21.77
CA VAL A 347 -16.04 -3.78 -21.05
C VAL A 347 -17.25 -2.93 -21.43
N PHE A 348 -18.04 -2.53 -20.44
CA PHE A 348 -19.16 -1.59 -20.63
C PHE A 348 -18.77 -0.19 -20.16
N LEU A 349 -18.79 0.79 -21.07
CA LEU A 349 -18.57 2.20 -20.80
C LEU A 349 -19.91 2.88 -20.51
N GLY A 350 -20.08 3.35 -19.27
CA GLY A 350 -21.17 4.21 -18.84
C GLY A 350 -20.72 5.36 -17.92
N ALA A 351 -19.56 5.95 -18.20
CA ALA A 351 -19.04 7.12 -17.47
C ALA A 351 -19.78 8.45 -17.83
N GLY A 352 -20.95 8.37 -18.44
CA GLY A 352 -21.73 9.47 -18.99
C GLY A 352 -21.18 9.97 -20.33
N SER A 353 -22.00 10.74 -21.07
CA SER A 353 -21.61 11.33 -22.36
C SER A 353 -20.23 11.99 -22.36
N LEU A 354 -19.88 12.71 -21.30
CA LEU A 354 -18.56 13.33 -21.16
C LEU A 354 -17.47 12.28 -20.86
N GLY A 355 -17.62 11.48 -19.79
CA GLY A 355 -16.58 10.55 -19.33
C GLY A 355 -16.30 9.41 -20.30
N SER A 356 -17.32 8.79 -20.89
CA SER A 356 -17.13 7.71 -21.87
C SER A 356 -16.44 8.22 -23.14
N THR A 357 -16.82 9.40 -23.62
CA THR A 357 -16.15 10.06 -24.75
C THR A 357 -14.70 10.44 -24.40
N GLU A 358 -14.45 10.91 -23.18
CA GLU A 358 -13.10 11.25 -22.69
C GLU A 358 -12.18 10.01 -22.64
N ILE A 359 -12.68 8.87 -22.16
CA ILE A 359 -11.98 7.58 -22.14
C ILE A 359 -11.67 7.10 -23.55
N LEU A 360 -12.63 7.17 -24.49
CA LEU A 360 -12.42 6.75 -25.88
C LEU A 360 -11.40 7.67 -26.60
N LEU A 361 -11.49 8.99 -26.39
CA LEU A 361 -10.51 9.95 -26.93
C LEU A 361 -9.08 9.65 -26.46
N ARG A 362 -8.89 9.29 -25.19
CA ARG A 362 -7.58 8.85 -24.67
C ARG A 362 -7.15 7.51 -25.27
N SER A 363 -8.07 6.56 -25.36
CA SER A 363 -7.80 5.24 -25.94
C SER A 363 -7.34 5.36 -27.39
N ARG A 364 -7.94 6.25 -28.19
CA ARG A 364 -7.47 6.62 -29.54
C ARG A 364 -6.06 7.21 -29.53
N GLN A 365 -5.76 8.12 -28.60
CA GLN A 365 -4.41 8.69 -28.43
C GLN A 365 -3.35 7.66 -27.99
N MET A 366 -3.76 6.58 -27.32
CA MET A 366 -2.91 5.44 -26.96
C MET A 366 -2.80 4.37 -28.07
N GLY A 367 -3.46 4.56 -29.22
CA GLY A 367 -3.35 3.68 -30.39
C GLY A 367 -4.46 2.63 -30.54
N LEU A 368 -5.62 2.82 -29.90
CA LEU A 368 -6.82 2.04 -30.23
C LEU A 368 -7.48 2.62 -31.50
N ASP A 369 -7.45 1.86 -32.59
CA ASP A 369 -8.11 2.25 -33.86
C ASP A 369 -9.62 2.40 -33.64
N MET A 370 -10.22 3.49 -34.13
CA MET A 370 -11.68 3.73 -34.05
C MET A 370 -12.15 4.78 -35.06
N SER A 371 -13.46 5.01 -35.14
CA SER A 371 -14.05 6.11 -35.91
C SER A 371 -13.49 7.48 -35.52
N ASP A 372 -13.31 8.36 -36.51
CA ASP A 372 -12.90 9.74 -36.28
C ASP A 372 -13.99 10.61 -35.64
N ASP A 373 -15.26 10.18 -35.67
CA ASP A 373 -16.41 10.88 -35.11
C ASP A 373 -16.40 10.94 -33.56
N VAL A 374 -15.46 10.26 -32.90
CA VAL A 374 -15.35 10.29 -31.44
C VAL A 374 -15.05 11.70 -30.93
N GLY A 375 -15.91 12.18 -30.03
CA GLY A 375 -15.91 13.57 -29.55
C GLY A 375 -16.69 14.56 -30.41
N THR A 376 -17.44 14.11 -31.42
CA THR A 376 -18.24 14.99 -32.31
C THR A 376 -19.74 14.89 -32.06
N GLU A 377 -20.49 15.82 -32.67
CA GLU A 377 -21.96 15.91 -32.70
C GLU A 377 -22.65 15.75 -31.34
N MET A 378 -22.13 16.46 -30.33
CA MET A 378 -22.69 16.47 -28.98
C MET A 378 -23.85 17.46 -28.85
N SER A 379 -24.76 17.17 -27.92
CA SER A 379 -25.93 17.98 -27.61
C SER A 379 -26.04 18.24 -26.11
N GLY A 380 -26.54 19.43 -25.75
CA GLY A 380 -26.95 19.76 -24.39
C GLY A 380 -28.45 19.57 -24.19
N ASN A 381 -29.09 18.72 -25.01
CA ASN A 381 -30.52 18.41 -25.02
C ASN A 381 -31.45 19.64 -25.10
N GLY A 382 -30.94 20.74 -25.67
CA GLY A 382 -31.63 22.02 -25.68
C GLY A 382 -32.02 22.56 -24.29
N ASP A 383 -31.27 22.18 -23.24
CA ASP A 383 -31.53 22.55 -21.85
C ASP A 383 -31.53 24.09 -21.65
N MET A 384 -32.55 24.62 -20.96
CA MET A 384 -32.60 26.02 -20.54
C MET A 384 -33.14 26.15 -19.11
N LEU A 385 -32.54 27.04 -18.33
CA LEU A 385 -32.97 27.44 -17.00
C LEU A 385 -33.51 28.88 -17.05
N ALA A 386 -34.72 29.11 -16.59
CA ALA A 386 -35.33 30.43 -16.55
C ALA A 386 -36.22 30.63 -15.32
N PHE A 387 -36.63 31.88 -15.06
CA PHE A 387 -37.37 32.23 -13.86
C PHE A 387 -38.52 33.19 -14.15
N GLY A 388 -39.66 32.95 -13.51
CA GLY A 388 -40.78 33.89 -13.43
C GLY A 388 -40.71 34.65 -12.12
N TYR A 389 -39.98 35.78 -12.07
CA TYR A 389 -39.70 36.49 -10.82
C TYR A 389 -40.90 37.31 -10.33
N ASN A 390 -41.20 37.20 -9.03
CA ASN A 390 -42.18 38.04 -8.32
C ASN A 390 -43.57 38.12 -9.00
N THR A 391 -44.18 36.96 -9.23
CA THR A 391 -45.54 36.82 -9.80
C THR A 391 -46.64 37.28 -8.83
N ASP A 392 -47.86 37.46 -9.33
CA ASP A 392 -49.00 37.83 -8.50
C ASP A 392 -49.41 36.69 -7.54
N PHE A 393 -49.00 35.45 -7.81
CA PHE A 393 -49.26 34.24 -7.01
C PHE A 393 -48.00 33.78 -6.23
N ASP A 394 -48.16 32.88 -5.26
CA ASP A 394 -47.04 32.24 -4.57
C ASP A 394 -46.61 30.98 -5.35
N ALA A 395 -45.31 30.71 -5.41
CA ALA A 395 -44.72 29.56 -6.09
C ALA A 395 -44.05 28.57 -5.12
N ASN A 396 -43.51 29.05 -3.98
CA ASN A 396 -42.80 28.23 -2.98
C ASN A 396 -41.67 27.34 -3.57
N ALA A 397 -41.00 27.80 -4.64
CA ALA A 397 -40.00 27.03 -5.38
C ALA A 397 -38.61 26.93 -4.70
N LEU A 398 -38.53 27.14 -3.38
CA LEU A 398 -37.29 27.09 -2.61
C LEU A 398 -37.33 25.88 -1.67
N GLY A 399 -36.49 24.89 -1.96
CA GLY A 399 -36.41 23.67 -1.16
C GLY A 399 -35.85 23.96 0.24
N VAL A 400 -36.36 23.22 1.24
CA VAL A 400 -35.97 23.31 2.64
C VAL A 400 -35.78 21.91 3.24
N PRO A 401 -34.80 21.67 4.13
CA PRO A 401 -34.55 20.32 4.65
C PRO A 401 -35.68 19.75 5.52
N TYR A 402 -36.47 20.62 6.17
CA TYR A 402 -37.56 20.25 7.08
C TYR A 402 -38.81 21.09 6.79
N PRO A 403 -39.56 20.79 5.71
CA PRO A 403 -40.80 21.51 5.37
C PRO A 403 -41.93 21.18 6.35
N THR A 404 -42.87 22.10 6.54
CA THR A 404 -44.17 21.80 7.16
C THR A 404 -45.20 21.44 6.08
N PRO A 405 -46.27 20.67 6.39
CA PRO A 405 -47.27 20.28 5.40
C PRO A 405 -47.93 21.46 4.66
N GLU A 406 -48.05 22.61 5.34
CA GLU A 406 -48.65 23.84 4.80
C GLU A 406 -47.70 24.64 3.90
N ARG A 407 -46.42 24.25 3.84
CA ARG A 407 -45.35 24.92 3.08
C ARG A 407 -44.42 23.93 2.36
N ALA A 408 -44.93 22.75 2.04
CA ALA A 408 -44.19 21.77 1.26
C ALA A 408 -43.76 22.35 -0.10
N THR A 409 -42.51 22.12 -0.48
CA THR A 409 -42.00 22.44 -1.83
C THR A 409 -42.36 21.33 -2.81
N GLY A 410 -42.45 20.09 -2.32
CA GLY A 410 -42.63 18.89 -3.16
C GLY A 410 -41.32 18.37 -3.72
N PRO A 411 -41.35 17.29 -4.52
CA PRO A 411 -40.21 16.86 -5.33
C PRO A 411 -39.77 17.97 -6.29
N CYS A 412 -38.52 17.95 -6.74
CA CYS A 412 -37.95 19.03 -7.56
C CYS A 412 -38.81 19.43 -8.75
N ILE A 413 -39.32 18.44 -9.52
CA ILE A 413 -40.24 18.64 -10.65
C ILE A 413 -41.52 17.85 -10.38
N THR A 414 -42.68 18.43 -10.70
CA THR A 414 -44.00 17.85 -10.39
C THR A 414 -44.94 17.83 -11.60
N GLY A 415 -44.87 18.82 -12.49
CA GLY A 415 -45.72 18.94 -13.67
C GLY A 415 -44.98 19.51 -14.88
N VAL A 416 -45.57 19.28 -16.05
CA VAL A 416 -45.01 19.68 -17.34
C VAL A 416 -46.09 20.30 -18.22
N ILE A 417 -45.70 21.26 -19.07
CA ILE A 417 -46.44 21.67 -20.26
C ILE A 417 -45.71 21.05 -21.46
N ASP A 418 -46.30 20.01 -22.06
CA ASP A 418 -45.70 19.26 -23.17
C ASP A 418 -46.15 19.82 -24.52
N LEU A 419 -45.20 20.44 -25.24
CA LEU A 419 -45.38 21.06 -26.55
C LEU A 419 -44.56 20.32 -27.63
N ARG A 420 -44.28 19.04 -27.42
CA ARG A 420 -43.51 18.22 -28.38
C ARG A 420 -44.32 17.77 -29.59
N ASP A 421 -45.65 17.68 -29.50
CA ASP A 421 -46.48 17.27 -30.64
C ASP A 421 -46.64 18.38 -31.69
N THR A 422 -45.61 18.48 -32.52
CA THR A 422 -45.46 19.46 -33.60
C THR A 422 -45.32 18.74 -34.96
N GLN A 423 -45.42 19.47 -36.08
CA GLN A 423 -45.20 18.87 -37.41
C GLN A 423 -43.72 18.53 -37.63
N ASN A 424 -42.82 19.42 -37.22
CA ASN A 424 -41.37 19.22 -37.22
C ASN A 424 -40.94 18.87 -35.79
N PRO A 425 -40.53 17.64 -35.47
CA PRO A 425 -40.20 17.24 -34.09
C PRO A 425 -39.10 18.11 -33.46
N LEU A 426 -38.19 18.66 -34.26
CA LEU A 426 -37.11 19.56 -33.79
C LEU A 426 -37.63 20.91 -33.28
N GLU A 427 -38.89 21.25 -33.54
CA GLU A 427 -39.55 22.43 -32.98
C GLU A 427 -40.27 22.15 -31.66
N GLY A 428 -40.36 20.90 -31.22
CA GLY A 428 -40.92 20.51 -29.93
C GLY A 428 -40.07 20.95 -28.74
N PHE A 429 -40.73 21.21 -27.62
CA PHE A 429 -40.08 21.46 -26.32
C PHE A 429 -41.05 21.14 -25.17
N VAL A 430 -40.53 20.99 -23.96
CA VAL A 430 -41.32 20.85 -22.73
C VAL A 430 -40.94 21.94 -21.72
N ILE A 431 -41.86 22.34 -20.86
CA ILE A 431 -41.59 23.26 -19.75
C ILE A 431 -42.01 22.59 -18.44
N GLU A 432 -41.07 22.43 -17.53
CA GLU A 432 -41.23 21.79 -16.23
C GLU A 432 -41.13 22.81 -15.10
N ASP A 433 -41.96 22.66 -14.06
CA ASP A 433 -41.80 23.40 -12.81
C ASP A 433 -40.59 22.86 -12.04
N ALA A 434 -39.85 23.72 -11.34
CA ALA A 434 -38.67 23.27 -10.61
C ALA A 434 -38.57 23.90 -9.20
N SER A 435 -37.73 23.32 -8.34
CA SER A 435 -37.30 23.95 -7.08
C SER A 435 -35.78 24.11 -7.01
N ILE A 436 -35.35 25.10 -6.24
CA ILE A 436 -33.93 25.35 -5.93
C ILE A 436 -33.59 24.69 -4.59
N PRO A 437 -32.67 23.73 -4.53
CA PRO A 437 -32.24 23.13 -3.26
C PRO A 437 -31.62 24.13 -2.29
N TRP A 438 -31.84 23.91 -0.99
CA TRP A 438 -31.39 24.78 0.09
C TRP A 438 -29.88 25.09 0.04
N ALA A 439 -29.05 24.11 -0.32
CA ALA A 439 -27.60 24.26 -0.38
C ALA A 439 -27.13 25.37 -1.35
N ILE A 440 -27.87 25.64 -2.43
CA ILE A 440 -27.55 26.68 -3.42
C ILE A 440 -28.45 27.93 -3.32
N ALA A 441 -29.45 27.91 -2.43
CA ALA A 441 -30.37 29.02 -2.19
C ALA A 441 -29.70 30.38 -1.90
N PRO A 442 -28.62 30.49 -1.09
CA PRO A 442 -28.00 31.79 -0.78
C PRO A 442 -27.41 32.51 -2.00
N PHE A 443 -26.86 31.74 -2.94
CA PHE A 443 -26.31 32.27 -4.19
C PHE A 443 -27.42 32.79 -5.10
N MET A 444 -28.48 31.99 -5.30
CA MET A 444 -29.62 32.33 -6.15
C MET A 444 -30.42 33.53 -5.61
N PHE A 445 -30.64 33.57 -4.30
CA PHE A 445 -31.22 34.73 -3.61
C PHE A 445 -30.44 36.03 -3.89
N THR A 446 -29.11 35.96 -3.77
CA THR A 446 -28.24 37.11 -4.00
C THR A 446 -28.29 37.55 -5.47
N ALA A 447 -28.29 36.61 -6.41
CA ALA A 447 -28.39 36.90 -7.84
C ALA A 447 -29.69 37.64 -8.18
N TRP A 448 -30.86 37.14 -7.73
CA TRP A 448 -32.15 37.78 -7.98
C TRP A 448 -32.27 39.16 -7.33
N GLU A 449 -31.84 39.32 -6.08
CA GLU A 449 -32.07 40.55 -5.34
C GLU A 449 -31.06 41.68 -5.63
N HIS A 450 -29.87 41.36 -6.15
CA HIS A 450 -28.77 42.31 -6.35
C HIS A 450 -28.32 42.52 -7.80
N LEU A 451 -28.85 41.79 -8.79
CA LEU A 451 -28.57 42.02 -10.23
C LEU A 451 -29.82 42.51 -11.01
N PRO A 452 -30.33 43.74 -10.77
CA PRO A 452 -31.62 44.21 -11.32
C PRO A 452 -31.58 44.65 -12.79
N GLY A 453 -30.42 44.61 -13.47
CA GLY A 453 -30.15 45.38 -14.69
C GLY A 453 -30.82 44.91 -15.99
N GLN A 454 -31.58 43.81 -16.00
CA GLN A 454 -32.24 43.28 -17.21
C GLN A 454 -33.76 43.09 -17.08
N ILE A 455 -34.34 43.49 -15.96
CA ILE A 455 -35.77 43.33 -15.65
C ILE A 455 -36.59 44.40 -16.39
N ARG A 456 -36.94 44.16 -17.67
CA ARG A 456 -37.93 44.97 -18.42
C ARG A 456 -39.35 44.48 -18.12
N GLY A 457 -39.92 44.95 -17.01
CA GLY A 457 -41.34 44.73 -16.73
C GLY A 457 -42.24 45.47 -17.75
N THR A 458 -43.21 44.77 -18.31
CA THR A 458 -44.28 45.32 -19.14
C THR A 458 -45.34 46.02 -18.28
N SER A 459 -45.70 47.24 -18.66
CA SER A 459 -46.92 48.02 -18.31
C SER A 459 -47.72 47.61 -17.05
N ALA A 460 -47.11 47.61 -15.87
CA ALA A 460 -47.80 47.43 -14.60
C ALA A 460 -48.46 48.74 -14.13
N GLY A 461 -49.64 48.65 -13.51
CA GLY A 461 -50.27 49.80 -12.86
C GLY A 461 -49.47 50.30 -11.65
N VAL A 462 -49.70 51.55 -11.23
CA VAL A 462 -49.03 52.16 -10.06
C VAL A 462 -49.20 51.29 -8.80
N TYR A 463 -50.38 50.69 -8.62
CA TYR A 463 -50.69 49.77 -7.52
C TYR A 463 -49.83 48.49 -7.54
N GLN A 464 -49.78 47.77 -8.68
CA GLN A 464 -48.95 46.57 -8.82
C GLN A 464 -47.45 46.87 -8.64
N THR A 465 -47.00 48.05 -9.09
CA THR A 465 -45.61 48.50 -8.90
C THR A 465 -45.28 48.67 -7.42
N LEU A 466 -46.21 49.23 -6.64
CA LEU A 466 -46.06 49.37 -5.19
C LEU A 466 -46.01 47.99 -4.48
N VAL A 467 -46.95 47.09 -4.80
CA VAL A 467 -47.03 45.73 -4.22
C VAL A 467 -45.76 44.92 -4.51
N LYS A 468 -45.25 44.98 -5.75
CA LYS A 468 -44.00 44.30 -6.12
C LYS A 468 -42.77 44.88 -5.42
N ALA A 469 -42.75 46.19 -5.15
CA ALA A 469 -41.70 46.83 -4.39
C ALA A 469 -41.74 46.45 -2.89
N THR A 470 -42.92 46.33 -2.28
CA THR A 470 -43.05 45.90 -0.88
C THR A 470 -42.69 44.42 -0.70
N ALA A 471 -43.10 43.53 -1.61
CA ALA A 471 -42.69 42.12 -1.61
C ALA A 471 -41.15 41.96 -1.65
N ARG A 472 -40.48 42.78 -2.47
CA ARG A 472 -39.02 42.80 -2.58
C ARG A 472 -38.34 43.33 -1.32
N LEU A 473 -38.87 44.38 -0.70
CA LEU A 473 -38.37 44.88 0.59
C LEU A 473 -38.54 43.81 1.69
N GLY A 474 -39.68 43.12 1.71
CA GLY A 474 -39.94 42.00 2.62
C GLY A 474 -38.87 40.91 2.54
N SER A 475 -38.58 40.38 1.35
CA SER A 475 -37.53 39.37 1.18
C SER A 475 -36.12 39.87 1.51
N LYS A 476 -35.81 41.17 1.30
CA LYS A 476 -34.50 41.73 1.68
C LYS A 476 -34.29 41.89 3.19
N PHE A 477 -35.34 42.23 3.95
CA PHE A 477 -35.24 42.48 5.39
C PHE A 477 -35.61 41.28 6.27
N LEU A 478 -36.52 40.42 5.80
CA LEU A 478 -37.06 39.27 6.55
C LEU A 478 -36.63 37.92 5.97
N GLY A 479 -35.82 37.92 4.90
CA GLY A 479 -35.19 36.74 4.32
C GLY A 479 -36.01 36.01 3.24
N PRO A 480 -35.42 34.97 2.62
CA PRO A 480 -35.99 34.29 1.45
C PRO A 480 -37.27 33.47 1.72
N LEU A 481 -37.59 33.18 2.98
CA LEU A 481 -38.78 32.39 3.39
C LEU A 481 -39.96 33.27 3.84
N TYR A 482 -39.85 34.59 3.74
CA TYR A 482 -40.91 35.54 4.12
C TYR A 482 -42.16 35.40 3.24
N GLN A 483 -43.33 35.29 3.87
CA GLN A 483 -44.61 35.08 3.17
C GLN A 483 -44.99 36.29 2.32
N GLY A 484 -45.37 36.06 1.05
CA GLY A 484 -45.64 37.13 0.10
C GLY A 484 -44.40 37.94 -0.32
N GLY A 485 -43.19 37.51 0.05
CA GLY A 485 -41.94 38.07 -0.43
C GLY A 485 -41.64 37.70 -1.89
N SER A 486 -40.81 38.50 -2.58
CA SER A 486 -40.44 38.32 -3.98
C SER A 486 -39.91 36.91 -4.31
N VAL A 487 -39.15 36.33 -3.38
CA VAL A 487 -38.54 35.00 -3.51
C VAL A 487 -39.59 33.88 -3.51
N GLN A 488 -40.55 33.94 -2.59
CA GLN A 488 -41.64 32.96 -2.49
C GLN A 488 -42.59 33.01 -3.69
N LYS A 489 -42.62 34.16 -4.37
CA LYS A 489 -43.40 34.44 -5.58
C LYS A 489 -42.61 34.21 -6.87
N THR A 490 -41.44 33.57 -6.81
CA THR A 490 -40.59 33.31 -7.99
C THR A 490 -40.73 31.87 -8.46
N ALA A 491 -41.21 31.69 -9.68
CA ALA A 491 -41.25 30.40 -10.37
C ALA A 491 -39.88 30.05 -10.98
N VAL A 492 -39.58 28.76 -11.07
CA VAL A 492 -38.40 28.22 -11.75
C VAL A 492 -38.88 27.33 -12.90
N TYR A 493 -38.31 27.53 -14.08
CA TYR A 493 -38.61 26.76 -15.28
C TYR A 493 -37.37 26.01 -15.74
N LEU A 494 -37.52 24.71 -15.92
CA LEU A 494 -36.60 23.87 -16.68
C LEU A 494 -37.23 23.58 -18.04
N VAL A 495 -36.44 23.67 -19.10
CA VAL A 495 -36.89 23.44 -20.47
C VAL A 495 -35.93 22.50 -21.17
N MET A 496 -36.47 21.48 -21.81
CA MET A 496 -35.73 20.61 -22.73
C MET A 496 -36.29 20.80 -24.15
N SER A 497 -35.41 20.79 -25.14
CA SER A 497 -35.76 21.09 -26.54
C SER A 497 -34.74 20.45 -27.50
N HIS A 498 -34.75 20.82 -28.78
CA HIS A 498 -33.72 20.39 -29.72
C HIS A 498 -32.73 21.53 -30.01
N ASP A 499 -31.45 21.26 -29.77
CA ASP A 499 -30.33 22.06 -30.27
C ASP A 499 -29.76 21.47 -31.58
N SER A 500 -28.78 22.14 -32.18
CA SER A 500 -28.18 21.70 -33.44
C SER A 500 -27.33 20.43 -33.33
N SER A 501 -27.08 19.91 -32.13
CA SER A 501 -26.14 18.80 -31.88
C SER A 501 -24.77 19.04 -32.52
N GLN A 502 -24.27 20.28 -32.45
CA GLN A 502 -22.95 20.72 -32.97
C GLN A 502 -21.99 21.07 -31.82
N GLY A 503 -22.06 20.30 -30.74
CA GLY A 503 -21.05 20.27 -29.70
C GLY A 503 -19.90 19.32 -30.04
N GLY A 504 -18.77 19.48 -29.37
CA GLY A 504 -17.68 18.54 -29.43
C GLY A 504 -16.81 18.54 -28.17
N LEU A 505 -16.26 17.38 -27.85
CA LEU A 505 -15.29 17.16 -26.78
C LEU A 505 -13.93 16.85 -27.39
N THR A 506 -12.89 17.54 -26.91
CA THR A 506 -11.51 17.29 -27.33
C THR A 506 -10.59 17.24 -26.12
N LEU A 507 -9.40 16.65 -26.26
CA LEU A 507 -8.40 16.61 -25.19
C LEU A 507 -7.32 17.69 -25.43
N LYS A 508 -7.16 18.61 -24.47
CA LYS A 508 -6.09 19.62 -24.46
C LYS A 508 -5.22 19.38 -23.23
N LYS A 509 -3.99 18.89 -23.44
CA LYS A 509 -3.06 18.47 -22.35
C LYS A 509 -3.70 17.44 -21.40
N ASP A 510 -4.25 16.36 -21.98
CA ASP A 510 -4.92 15.28 -21.24
C ASP A 510 -6.17 15.69 -20.41
N LYS A 511 -6.71 16.89 -20.65
CA LYS A 511 -7.94 17.37 -20.00
C LYS A 511 -9.07 17.58 -21.02
N PRO A 512 -10.32 17.20 -20.69
CA PRO A 512 -11.48 17.42 -21.56
C PRO A 512 -11.75 18.91 -21.78
N VAL A 513 -12.04 19.28 -23.02
CA VAL A 513 -12.45 20.62 -23.44
C VAL A 513 -13.71 20.49 -24.27
N LEU A 514 -14.82 20.95 -23.68
CA LEU A 514 -16.15 20.97 -24.27
C LEU A 514 -16.36 22.27 -25.05
N ARG A 515 -16.83 22.18 -26.30
CA ARG A 515 -17.07 23.34 -27.18
C ARG A 515 -18.41 23.20 -27.89
N TYR A 516 -19.18 24.28 -27.94
CA TYR A 516 -20.51 24.33 -28.55
C TYR A 516 -20.64 25.53 -29.47
N SER A 517 -21.02 25.30 -30.73
CA SER A 517 -21.28 26.38 -31.67
C SER A 517 -22.69 26.99 -31.45
N GLY A 518 -22.74 28.13 -30.77
CA GLY A 518 -23.86 29.09 -30.88
C GLY A 518 -25.16 28.77 -30.13
N VAL A 519 -25.20 27.74 -29.27
CA VAL A 519 -26.41 27.24 -28.59
C VAL A 519 -27.27 28.36 -27.97
N GLY A 520 -26.66 29.30 -27.24
CA GLY A 520 -27.40 30.38 -26.55
C GLY A 520 -27.97 31.51 -27.41
N ARG A 521 -27.79 31.50 -28.75
CA ARG A 521 -28.18 32.60 -29.65
C ARG A 521 -29.08 32.18 -30.84
N SER A 522 -29.67 30.99 -30.80
CA SER A 522 -30.51 30.46 -31.89
C SER A 522 -31.95 31.03 -31.90
N ASP A 523 -32.62 30.94 -33.05
CA ASP A 523 -34.03 31.33 -33.17
C ASP A 523 -34.98 30.45 -32.33
N SER A 524 -34.61 29.18 -32.08
CA SER A 524 -35.38 28.29 -31.20
C SER A 524 -35.36 28.79 -29.74
N VAL A 525 -34.19 29.22 -29.23
CA VAL A 525 -34.06 29.85 -27.90
C VAL A 525 -34.91 31.12 -27.82
N ASN A 526 -34.87 31.98 -28.84
CA ASN A 526 -35.67 33.20 -28.88
C ASN A 526 -37.19 32.92 -28.90
N ARG A 527 -37.63 31.85 -29.57
CA ARG A 527 -39.03 31.38 -29.59
C ARG A 527 -39.47 30.87 -28.21
N ILE A 528 -38.65 30.06 -27.56
CA ILE A 528 -38.90 29.52 -26.21
C ILE A 528 -38.92 30.65 -25.17
N HIS A 529 -37.97 31.58 -25.20
CA HIS A 529 -37.96 32.75 -24.31
C HIS A 529 -39.21 33.62 -24.48
N LYS A 530 -39.73 33.81 -25.71
CA LYS A 530 -41.00 34.51 -25.93
C LYS A 530 -42.20 33.78 -25.33
N PHE A 531 -42.22 32.44 -25.40
CA PHE A 531 -43.26 31.64 -24.77
C PHE A 531 -43.22 31.77 -23.24
N LEU A 532 -42.04 31.57 -22.62
CA LEU A 532 -41.85 31.72 -21.18
C LEU A 532 -42.15 33.14 -20.69
N GLN A 533 -41.82 34.16 -21.50
CA GLN A 533 -42.21 35.54 -21.22
C GLN A 533 -43.74 35.71 -21.22
N GLY A 534 -44.44 35.22 -22.25
CA GLY A 534 -45.90 35.26 -22.31
C GLY A 534 -46.56 34.56 -21.12
N ALA A 535 -46.09 33.35 -20.79
CA ALA A 535 -46.56 32.59 -19.63
C ALA A 535 -46.30 33.34 -18.31
N THR A 536 -45.13 33.97 -18.15
CA THR A 536 -44.77 34.74 -16.95
C THR A 536 -45.60 36.03 -16.82
N ASP A 537 -45.78 36.76 -17.92
CA ASP A 537 -46.56 38.00 -17.97
C ASP A 537 -48.05 37.71 -17.67
N ALA A 538 -48.59 36.56 -18.11
CA ALA A 538 -49.96 36.14 -17.84
C ALA A 538 -50.28 35.95 -16.33
N VAL A 539 -49.28 35.62 -15.51
CA VAL A 539 -49.39 35.53 -14.04
C VAL A 539 -48.78 36.73 -13.32
N GLY A 540 -48.57 37.83 -14.05
CA GLY A 540 -48.08 39.09 -13.50
C GLY A 540 -46.63 39.01 -12.99
N GLY A 541 -45.79 38.09 -13.46
CA GLY A 541 -44.38 38.02 -13.08
C GLY A 541 -43.49 39.04 -13.79
N THR A 542 -42.20 38.78 -13.80
CA THR A 542 -41.28 39.28 -14.84
C THR A 542 -40.31 38.19 -15.22
N PHE A 543 -40.20 37.90 -16.52
CA PHE A 543 -39.32 36.88 -17.04
C PHE A 543 -37.85 37.27 -16.84
N VAL A 544 -37.08 36.35 -16.24
CA VAL A 544 -35.64 36.48 -16.05
C VAL A 544 -34.96 35.29 -16.73
N PRO A 545 -34.28 35.49 -17.88
CA PRO A 545 -33.39 34.47 -18.42
C PRO A 545 -32.23 34.26 -17.44
N ASN A 546 -31.75 33.01 -17.30
CA ASN A 546 -30.76 32.54 -16.32
C ASN A 546 -29.84 33.65 -15.73
N PRO A 547 -29.93 34.03 -14.44
CA PRO A 547 -29.10 35.09 -13.85
C PRO A 547 -27.60 34.88 -14.03
N THR A 548 -27.13 33.62 -14.04
CA THR A 548 -25.71 33.28 -14.23
C THR A 548 -25.21 33.56 -15.65
N TYR A 549 -26.10 33.68 -16.64
CA TYR A 549 -25.80 34.13 -18.01
C TYR A 549 -25.09 35.50 -18.03
N SER A 550 -25.34 36.36 -17.03
CA SER A 550 -24.65 37.65 -16.90
C SER A 550 -23.25 37.56 -16.28
N VAL A 551 -23.01 36.55 -15.42
CA VAL A 551 -21.77 36.38 -14.65
C VAL A 551 -20.76 35.48 -15.37
N LEU A 552 -21.25 34.48 -16.11
CA LEU A 552 -20.46 33.49 -16.86
C LEU A 552 -20.34 33.81 -18.37
N GLY A 553 -20.66 35.04 -18.79
CA GLY A 553 -20.36 35.52 -20.15
C GLY A 553 -21.29 35.00 -21.25
N GLN A 554 -22.60 34.93 -20.97
CA GLN A 554 -23.67 34.54 -21.91
C GLN A 554 -23.68 33.07 -22.35
N GLN A 555 -23.19 32.16 -21.51
CA GLN A 555 -23.20 30.73 -21.76
C GLN A 555 -24.40 30.04 -21.10
N GLN A 556 -24.90 28.96 -21.71
CA GLN A 556 -25.94 28.11 -21.13
C GLN A 556 -25.35 27.04 -20.20
N VAL A 557 -26.21 26.34 -19.45
CA VAL A 557 -25.87 25.17 -18.62
C VAL A 557 -26.77 24.00 -19.05
N THR A 558 -26.18 22.81 -19.25
CA THR A 558 -26.90 21.55 -19.44
C THR A 558 -26.69 20.61 -18.25
N VAL A 559 -27.73 19.86 -17.91
CA VAL A 559 -27.70 18.70 -17.00
C VAL A 559 -27.88 17.38 -17.76
N HIS A 560 -28.08 17.46 -19.08
CA HIS A 560 -28.36 16.38 -20.00
C HIS A 560 -27.34 16.32 -21.18
N PRO A 561 -26.02 16.19 -20.94
CA PRO A 561 -25.06 15.99 -22.02
C PRO A 561 -25.34 14.67 -22.76
N ILE A 562 -25.42 14.76 -24.08
CA ILE A 562 -25.78 13.69 -25.02
C ILE A 562 -24.75 13.66 -26.17
N GLY A 563 -24.47 12.47 -26.71
CA GLY A 563 -23.58 12.28 -27.85
C GLY A 563 -22.09 12.22 -27.46
N GLY A 564 -21.22 12.22 -28.48
CA GLY A 564 -19.77 12.08 -28.35
C GLY A 564 -19.23 10.68 -28.67
N ALA A 565 -20.06 9.64 -28.53
CA ALA A 565 -19.80 8.27 -29.00
C ALA A 565 -21.02 7.70 -29.76
N ARG A 566 -21.62 8.54 -30.61
CA ARG A 566 -22.94 8.34 -31.25
C ARG A 566 -23.09 6.99 -31.96
N MET A 567 -24.30 6.43 -31.93
CA MET A 567 -24.69 5.34 -32.83
C MET A 567 -24.62 5.79 -34.29
N SER A 568 -24.03 4.95 -35.13
CA SER A 568 -24.03 5.13 -36.58
C SER A 568 -25.45 4.97 -37.15
N LYS A 569 -25.82 5.84 -38.09
CA LYS A 569 -27.11 5.78 -38.78
C LYS A 569 -27.16 4.72 -39.90
N ASP A 570 -26.00 4.32 -40.43
CA ASP A 570 -25.86 3.41 -41.57
C ASP A 570 -25.11 2.11 -41.23
N GLY A 571 -24.79 1.89 -39.96
CA GLY A 571 -24.07 0.70 -39.49
C GLY A 571 -22.55 0.74 -39.70
N THR A 572 -22.00 1.85 -40.23
CA THR A 572 -20.56 2.03 -40.45
C THR A 572 -19.96 3.09 -39.52
N GLY A 573 -18.67 2.93 -39.20
CA GLY A 573 -17.88 3.92 -38.46
C GLY A 573 -17.59 5.21 -39.23
N ALA A 574 -18.07 5.36 -40.46
CA ALA A 574 -18.03 6.62 -41.21
C ALA A 574 -19.16 7.60 -40.84
N SER A 575 -20.17 7.15 -40.07
CA SER A 575 -21.30 7.97 -39.64
C SER A 575 -21.66 7.86 -38.14
N GLY A 576 -20.76 7.25 -37.36
CA GLY A 576 -20.87 7.15 -35.91
C GLY A 576 -19.69 6.40 -35.29
N VAL A 577 -19.67 6.31 -33.96
CA VAL A 577 -18.59 5.68 -33.19
C VAL A 577 -18.94 4.25 -32.79
N VAL A 578 -20.23 3.95 -32.64
CA VAL A 578 -20.73 2.63 -32.24
C VAL A 578 -21.82 2.11 -33.18
N ASN A 579 -21.95 0.79 -33.28
CA ASN A 579 -23.06 0.16 -34.01
C ASN A 579 -24.40 0.31 -33.26
N HIS A 580 -25.50 -0.20 -33.83
CA HIS A 580 -26.84 -0.14 -33.20
C HIS A 580 -26.96 -0.90 -31.86
N ILE A 581 -25.93 -1.65 -31.44
CA ILE A 581 -25.83 -2.36 -30.15
C ILE A 581 -25.04 -1.51 -29.14
N GLY A 582 -24.19 -0.59 -29.59
CA GLY A 582 -23.24 0.14 -28.76
C GLY A 582 -21.80 -0.39 -28.83
N GLU A 583 -21.51 -1.39 -29.67
CA GLU A 583 -20.14 -1.88 -29.87
C GLU A 583 -19.32 -0.86 -30.67
N VAL A 584 -18.11 -0.53 -30.20
CA VAL A 584 -17.24 0.51 -30.79
C VAL A 584 -16.64 0.03 -32.12
N PHE A 585 -16.74 0.84 -33.18
CA PHE A 585 -16.09 0.54 -34.46
C PHE A 585 -14.57 0.61 -34.38
N THR A 586 -13.89 -0.22 -35.15
CA THR A 586 -12.43 -0.25 -35.30
C THR A 586 -11.88 0.82 -36.26
N GLY A 587 -12.76 1.50 -37.01
CA GLY A 587 -12.38 2.46 -38.05
C GLY A 587 -13.63 3.01 -38.74
N HIS A 588 -13.59 3.20 -40.05
CA HIS A 588 -14.74 3.68 -40.83
C HIS A 588 -15.68 2.59 -41.37
N GLY A 589 -15.30 1.31 -41.25
CA GLY A 589 -16.07 0.16 -41.77
C GLY A 589 -17.17 -0.32 -40.81
N GLU A 590 -17.61 -1.57 -41.01
CA GLU A 590 -18.60 -2.24 -40.15
C GLU A 590 -17.93 -3.02 -38.99
N GLU A 591 -16.60 -3.19 -39.03
CA GLU A 591 -15.86 -4.00 -38.06
C GLU A 591 -15.81 -3.34 -36.68
N VAL A 592 -16.23 -4.08 -35.65
CA VAL A 592 -16.28 -3.62 -34.25
C VAL A 592 -15.26 -4.30 -33.35
N HIS A 593 -14.86 -3.58 -32.31
CA HIS A 593 -14.11 -4.08 -31.17
C HIS A 593 -15.00 -4.97 -30.30
N GLU A 594 -14.97 -6.27 -30.54
CA GLU A 594 -15.83 -7.22 -29.83
C GLU A 594 -15.65 -7.13 -28.30
N GLY A 595 -16.77 -6.96 -27.60
CA GLY A 595 -16.80 -6.82 -26.15
C GLY A 595 -16.55 -5.39 -25.64
N LEU A 596 -16.16 -4.42 -26.47
CA LEU A 596 -16.06 -3.02 -26.07
C LEU A 596 -17.36 -2.28 -26.41
N VAL A 597 -18.17 -1.97 -25.40
CA VAL A 597 -19.57 -1.52 -25.58
C VAL A 597 -19.82 -0.24 -24.79
N VAL A 598 -20.43 0.77 -25.41
CA VAL A 598 -20.88 2.01 -24.74
C VAL A 598 -22.39 1.92 -24.50
N VAL A 599 -22.85 2.27 -23.30
CA VAL A 599 -24.25 2.05 -22.85
C VAL A 599 -24.93 3.27 -22.22
N ASP A 600 -24.28 4.43 -22.18
CA ASP A 600 -24.82 5.67 -21.59
C ASP A 600 -25.33 6.69 -22.64
N SER A 601 -25.50 7.97 -22.27
CA SER A 601 -25.94 9.02 -23.19
C SER A 601 -24.94 9.36 -24.31
N ALA A 602 -23.71 8.85 -24.29
CA ALA A 602 -22.73 9.08 -25.34
C ALA A 602 -23.18 8.51 -26.70
N VAL A 603 -23.95 7.42 -26.69
CA VAL A 603 -24.40 6.73 -27.91
C VAL A 603 -25.64 7.35 -28.55
N ILE A 604 -26.37 8.21 -27.83
CA ILE A 604 -27.58 8.85 -28.34
C ILE A 604 -27.18 9.89 -29.40
N PRO A 605 -27.68 9.81 -30.66
CA PRO A 605 -27.15 10.56 -31.79
C PRO A 605 -27.66 12.01 -31.92
N ALA A 606 -28.67 12.42 -31.14
CA ALA A 606 -29.22 13.77 -31.17
C ALA A 606 -29.99 14.12 -29.88
N ALA A 607 -30.30 15.40 -29.67
CA ALA A 607 -31.21 15.86 -28.62
C ALA A 607 -32.54 15.08 -28.63
N VAL A 608 -33.01 14.67 -27.44
CA VAL A 608 -34.25 13.87 -27.31
C VAL A 608 -35.47 14.69 -26.85
N GLY A 609 -35.25 15.96 -26.46
CA GLY A 609 -36.32 16.93 -26.16
C GLY A 609 -37.04 16.73 -24.81
N VAL A 610 -36.57 15.80 -23.98
CA VAL A 610 -37.03 15.51 -22.60
C VAL A 610 -35.88 15.00 -21.74
N ASN A 611 -36.09 14.84 -20.43
CA ASN A 611 -35.14 14.24 -19.49
C ASN A 611 -34.74 12.84 -20.01
N PRO A 612 -33.45 12.57 -20.31
CA PRO A 612 -33.07 11.46 -21.16
C PRO A 612 -32.98 10.10 -20.45
N PHE A 613 -33.04 10.04 -19.11
CA PHE A 613 -32.63 8.84 -18.38
C PHE A 613 -33.53 7.62 -18.63
N ALA A 614 -34.83 7.81 -18.91
CA ALA A 614 -35.71 6.72 -19.30
C ALA A 614 -35.22 6.06 -20.61
N THR A 615 -34.81 6.87 -21.58
CA THR A 615 -34.26 6.44 -22.88
C THR A 615 -32.88 5.81 -22.74
N ILE A 616 -31.99 6.38 -21.92
CA ILE A 616 -30.69 5.78 -21.60
C ILE A 616 -30.88 4.38 -21.00
N THR A 617 -31.77 4.25 -20.02
CA THR A 617 -32.07 2.97 -19.35
C THR A 617 -32.65 1.94 -20.33
N ALA A 618 -33.62 2.35 -21.15
CA ALA A 618 -34.22 1.49 -22.16
C ALA A 618 -33.21 1.05 -23.23
N LEU A 619 -32.36 1.97 -23.70
CA LEU A 619 -31.33 1.66 -24.69
C LEU A 619 -30.28 0.70 -24.12
N ALA A 620 -29.81 0.92 -22.90
CA ALA A 620 -28.90 0.01 -22.21
C ALA A 620 -29.50 -1.39 -22.01
N GLU A 621 -30.78 -1.48 -21.63
CA GLU A 621 -31.48 -2.77 -21.50
C GLU A 621 -31.58 -3.53 -22.82
N ARG A 622 -31.63 -2.82 -23.96
CA ARG A 622 -31.55 -3.42 -25.30
C ARG A 622 -30.13 -3.83 -25.65
N SER A 623 -29.16 -2.93 -25.52
CA SER A 623 -27.74 -3.17 -25.79
C SER A 623 -27.21 -4.38 -25.03
N VAL A 624 -27.45 -4.43 -23.72
CA VAL A 624 -26.95 -5.50 -22.83
C VAL A 624 -27.64 -6.83 -23.11
N GLU A 625 -28.94 -6.85 -23.45
CA GLU A 625 -29.63 -8.07 -23.89
C GLU A 625 -29.07 -8.60 -25.23
N LEU A 626 -28.74 -7.71 -26.18
CA LEU A 626 -28.17 -8.10 -27.47
C LEU A 626 -26.73 -8.62 -27.34
N VAL A 627 -25.90 -7.97 -26.52
CA VAL A 627 -24.54 -8.45 -26.19
C VAL A 627 -24.60 -9.80 -25.48
N ALA A 628 -25.50 -9.96 -24.49
CA ALA A 628 -25.70 -11.24 -23.81
C ALA A 628 -26.09 -12.35 -24.80
N LYS A 629 -27.02 -12.10 -25.72
CA LYS A 629 -27.37 -13.04 -26.79
C LYS A 629 -26.18 -13.40 -27.69
N LYS A 630 -25.40 -12.40 -28.13
CA LYS A 630 -24.19 -12.59 -28.94
C LYS A 630 -23.15 -13.47 -28.24
N LYS A 631 -23.02 -13.33 -26.92
CA LYS A 631 -22.10 -14.10 -26.05
C LYS A 631 -22.73 -15.38 -25.44
N ASN A 632 -23.95 -15.77 -25.83
CA ASN A 632 -24.70 -16.91 -25.27
C ASN A 632 -24.89 -16.87 -23.73
N ILE A 633 -25.10 -15.68 -23.17
CA ILE A 633 -25.34 -15.46 -21.74
C ILE A 633 -26.86 -15.43 -21.49
N TYR A 634 -27.35 -16.30 -20.60
CA TYR A 634 -28.73 -16.28 -20.12
C TYR A 634 -28.86 -15.34 -18.92
N ILE A 635 -29.63 -14.26 -19.05
CA ILE A 635 -29.90 -13.30 -17.97
C ILE A 635 -31.19 -13.72 -17.24
N ASP A 636 -31.11 -13.92 -15.92
CA ASP A 636 -32.30 -14.17 -15.10
C ASP A 636 -33.09 -12.88 -14.83
N TYR A 637 -34.20 -12.71 -15.53
CA TYR A 637 -35.18 -11.62 -15.33
C TYR A 637 -36.34 -12.01 -14.39
N GLU A 638 -36.49 -13.28 -14.03
CA GLU A 638 -37.68 -13.81 -13.34
C GLU A 638 -37.48 -13.87 -11.81
N THR A 639 -36.26 -14.18 -11.36
CA THR A 639 -35.94 -14.28 -9.93
C THR A 639 -35.95 -12.90 -9.29
N LYS A 640 -36.96 -12.65 -8.45
CA LYS A 640 -37.05 -11.48 -7.57
C LYS A 640 -36.12 -11.64 -6.37
N ASN A 641 -35.50 -10.54 -5.96
CA ASN A 641 -34.69 -10.49 -4.75
C ASN A 641 -35.59 -10.62 -3.51
N ARG A 642 -35.03 -11.17 -2.42
CA ARG A 642 -35.63 -10.99 -1.08
C ARG A 642 -35.50 -9.53 -0.63
N LEU A 643 -36.19 -9.19 0.45
CA LEU A 643 -36.00 -7.91 1.16
C LEU A 643 -34.52 -7.77 1.59
N LEU A 644 -33.86 -6.70 1.14
CA LEU A 644 -32.45 -6.39 1.36
C LEU A 644 -32.28 -5.42 2.55
N GLU A 645 -32.96 -5.71 3.66
CA GLU A 645 -32.69 -5.02 4.92
C GLU A 645 -31.25 -5.31 5.37
N ASN A 646 -30.55 -4.27 5.83
CA ASN A 646 -29.18 -4.32 6.39
C ASN A 646 -28.06 -4.86 5.49
N PHE A 647 -28.30 -5.17 4.20
CA PHE A 647 -27.31 -5.62 3.20
C PHE A 647 -26.19 -6.55 3.74
N ASP A 648 -26.51 -7.47 4.66
CA ASP A 648 -25.49 -8.24 5.41
C ASP A 648 -24.57 -9.07 4.48
N GLN A 649 -25.18 -9.81 3.55
CA GLN A 649 -24.48 -10.60 2.52
C GLN A 649 -25.33 -10.69 1.24
N PRO A 650 -24.71 -10.69 0.05
CA PRO A 650 -25.41 -10.86 -1.21
C PRO A 650 -26.04 -12.27 -1.29
N GLN A 651 -27.20 -12.37 -1.93
CA GLN A 651 -27.95 -13.63 -2.04
C GLN A 651 -27.26 -14.64 -2.99
N PHE A 652 -26.56 -14.16 -4.02
CA PHE A 652 -25.91 -14.99 -5.04
C PHE A 652 -24.43 -14.63 -5.26
N PRO A 653 -23.56 -14.78 -4.25
CA PRO A 653 -22.13 -14.46 -4.37
C PRO A 653 -21.45 -15.23 -5.50
N PHE A 654 -20.29 -14.73 -5.93
CA PHE A 654 -19.30 -15.50 -6.69
C PHE A 654 -18.26 -16.09 -5.75
N ASP A 655 -17.68 -17.23 -6.12
CA ASP A 655 -16.57 -17.82 -5.38
C ASP A 655 -15.42 -16.81 -5.25
N GLU A 656 -14.94 -16.62 -4.03
CA GLU A 656 -13.78 -15.77 -3.73
C GLU A 656 -12.49 -16.58 -3.87
N ASP A 657 -11.49 -15.96 -4.48
CA ASP A 657 -10.10 -16.43 -4.41
C ASP A 657 -9.67 -16.47 -2.93
N LEU A 658 -9.03 -17.57 -2.52
CA LEU A 658 -8.61 -17.81 -1.13
C LEU A 658 -7.77 -16.65 -0.55
N THR A 659 -6.98 -15.97 -1.38
CA THR A 659 -6.19 -14.79 -0.97
C THR A 659 -7.05 -13.55 -0.75
N VAL A 660 -8.16 -13.38 -1.49
CA VAL A 660 -9.16 -12.33 -1.26
C VAL A 660 -9.82 -12.59 0.09
N LYS A 661 -10.28 -13.82 0.30
CA LYS A 661 -11.00 -14.24 1.50
C LYS A 661 -10.18 -14.04 2.78
N VAL A 662 -8.90 -14.42 2.79
CA VAL A 662 -8.01 -14.23 3.95
C VAL A 662 -7.82 -12.74 4.32
N ILE A 663 -7.89 -11.82 3.35
CA ILE A 663 -7.83 -10.38 3.62
C ILE A 663 -9.21 -9.85 4.04
N GLN A 664 -10.28 -10.27 3.37
CA GLN A 664 -11.66 -9.94 3.75
C GLN A 664 -11.94 -10.36 5.20
N ASP A 665 -11.59 -11.58 5.61
CA ASP A 665 -11.74 -12.08 6.97
C ASP A 665 -10.98 -11.21 7.99
N LYS A 666 -9.77 -10.73 7.67
CA LYS A 666 -9.01 -9.79 8.51
C LYS A 666 -9.66 -8.41 8.61
N ILE A 667 -10.19 -7.90 7.50
CA ILE A 667 -10.90 -6.61 7.47
C ILE A 667 -12.17 -6.69 8.32
N THR A 668 -12.96 -7.75 8.14
CA THR A 668 -14.18 -8.02 8.91
C THR A 668 -13.84 -8.16 10.40
N GLN A 669 -12.88 -9.02 10.77
CA GLN A 669 -12.45 -9.17 12.17
C GLN A 669 -11.97 -7.86 12.81
N ALA A 670 -11.24 -7.01 12.07
CA ALA A 670 -10.80 -5.72 12.59
C ALA A 670 -11.95 -4.71 12.74
N SER A 671 -12.95 -4.76 11.84
CA SER A 671 -14.18 -3.98 11.94
C SER A 671 -15.02 -4.39 13.15
N ASP A 672 -15.26 -5.70 13.32
CA ASP A 672 -16.04 -6.28 14.41
C ASP A 672 -15.40 -6.01 15.78
N ASN A 673 -14.07 -6.16 15.87
CA ASN A 673 -13.30 -5.87 17.08
C ASN A 673 -13.05 -4.37 17.30
N GLN A 674 -13.54 -3.49 16.42
CA GLN A 674 -13.35 -2.04 16.50
C GLN A 674 -11.86 -1.60 16.55
N SER A 675 -10.99 -2.40 15.93
CA SER A 675 -9.54 -2.23 15.96
C SER A 675 -9.09 -0.90 15.38
N ALA A 676 -8.08 -0.30 16.01
CA ALA A 676 -7.40 0.86 15.46
C ALA A 676 -6.43 0.40 14.36
N GLY A 677 -6.52 0.99 13.18
CA GLY A 677 -5.64 0.75 12.02
C GLY A 677 -4.88 2.01 11.61
N ILE A 678 -3.92 1.85 10.70
CA ILE A 678 -3.21 2.94 10.04
C ILE A 678 -2.82 2.56 8.61
N GLY A 679 -2.90 3.53 7.70
CA GLY A 679 -2.36 3.44 6.35
C GLY A 679 -1.53 4.67 5.96
N PHE A 680 -0.68 4.48 4.94
CA PHE A 680 0.10 5.52 4.27
C PHE A 680 0.42 5.08 2.84
N THR A 681 0.82 5.99 1.97
CA THR A 681 1.21 5.70 0.60
C THR A 681 2.62 6.23 0.31
N GLU A 682 3.48 5.37 -0.22
CA GLU A 682 4.91 5.60 -0.46
C GLU A 682 5.23 5.50 -1.97
N ILE A 683 6.12 6.38 -2.45
CA ILE A 683 6.77 6.25 -3.76
C ILE A 683 8.27 6.03 -3.51
N MET A 684 8.82 4.99 -4.14
CA MET A 684 10.27 4.79 -4.24
C MET A 684 10.68 4.63 -5.70
N ALA A 685 11.72 5.35 -6.12
CA ALA A 685 12.24 5.29 -7.48
C ALA A 685 13.77 5.20 -7.51
N GLY A 686 14.31 4.57 -8.54
CA GLY A 686 15.73 4.28 -8.67
C GLY A 686 16.03 3.46 -9.91
N TYR A 687 16.98 2.53 -9.79
CA TYR A 687 17.47 1.75 -10.93
C TYR A 687 17.61 0.27 -10.54
N ILE A 688 17.14 -0.62 -11.42
CA ILE A 688 17.21 -2.07 -11.25
C ILE A 688 17.79 -2.64 -12.53
N HIS A 689 18.89 -3.37 -12.39
CA HIS A 689 19.56 -4.07 -13.49
C HIS A 689 18.81 -5.36 -13.79
N THR A 690 18.60 -5.60 -15.07
CA THR A 690 17.87 -6.75 -15.62
C THR A 690 18.84 -7.86 -15.95
N GLY A 691 18.84 -8.93 -15.14
CA GLY A 691 19.77 -10.05 -15.24
C GLY A 691 20.13 -10.70 -13.91
N ASP A 692 20.83 -11.83 -13.98
CA ASP A 692 21.39 -12.60 -12.86
C ASP A 692 22.93 -12.51 -12.77
N ASP A 693 23.57 -11.68 -13.61
CA ASP A 693 25.03 -11.55 -13.74
C ASP A 693 25.69 -10.68 -12.66
N ILE A 694 24.92 -9.96 -11.85
CA ILE A 694 25.41 -9.06 -10.80
C ILE A 694 24.75 -9.38 -9.46
N ASP A 695 25.57 -9.76 -8.47
CA ASP A 695 25.12 -10.01 -7.08
C ASP A 695 25.10 -8.76 -6.19
N ASP A 696 25.98 -7.78 -6.46
CA ASP A 696 26.09 -6.57 -5.64
C ASP A 696 25.10 -5.48 -6.06
N PHE A 697 24.31 -4.97 -5.10
CA PHE A 697 23.27 -3.98 -5.37
C PHE A 697 23.81 -2.62 -5.84
N GLU A 698 24.99 -2.17 -5.38
CA GLU A 698 25.55 -0.89 -5.82
C GLU A 698 26.10 -0.98 -7.25
N ILE A 699 26.76 -2.10 -7.58
CA ILE A 699 27.25 -2.38 -8.92
C ILE A 699 26.05 -2.53 -9.88
N ALA A 700 25.02 -3.27 -9.48
CA ALA A 700 23.78 -3.43 -10.26
C ALA A 700 23.09 -2.08 -10.50
N THR A 701 22.89 -1.27 -9.47
CA THR A 701 22.30 0.08 -9.58
C THR A 701 23.13 0.99 -10.49
N ARG A 702 24.46 0.88 -10.46
CA ARG A 702 25.36 1.66 -11.33
C ARG A 702 25.29 1.20 -12.79
N ALA A 703 25.22 -0.11 -13.04
CA ALA A 703 25.06 -0.68 -14.37
C ALA A 703 23.69 -0.29 -14.97
N ALA A 704 22.61 -0.49 -14.22
CA ALA A 704 21.25 -0.09 -14.55
C ALA A 704 21.16 1.41 -14.89
N LYS A 705 21.75 2.28 -14.06
CA LYS A 705 21.80 3.72 -14.32
C LYS A 705 22.57 4.07 -15.60
N GLY A 706 23.67 3.37 -15.90
CA GLY A 706 24.42 3.53 -17.14
C GLY A 706 23.69 3.06 -18.39
N ARG A 707 22.66 2.22 -18.23
CA ARG A 707 21.82 1.66 -19.29
C ARG A 707 20.39 2.23 -19.32
N CYS A 708 20.08 3.20 -18.46
CA CYS A 708 18.74 3.77 -18.26
C CYS A 708 17.65 2.76 -17.81
N GLU A 709 18.04 1.70 -17.10
CA GLU A 709 17.11 0.71 -16.53
C GLU A 709 16.48 1.25 -15.23
N SER A 710 15.54 2.19 -15.37
CA SER A 710 14.82 2.82 -14.25
C SER A 710 13.71 1.92 -13.70
N ALA A 711 13.48 1.98 -12.39
CA ALA A 711 12.36 1.33 -11.73
C ALA A 711 11.71 2.26 -10.69
N ARG A 712 10.39 2.12 -10.48
CA ARG A 712 9.59 2.85 -9.49
C ARG A 712 8.50 1.94 -8.92
N PHE A 713 8.09 2.15 -7.67
CA PHE A 713 6.77 1.71 -7.20
C PHE A 713 5.96 2.86 -6.62
N PHE A 714 4.63 2.67 -6.60
CA PHE A 714 3.68 3.54 -5.93
C PHE A 714 2.68 2.70 -5.12
N LEU A 715 3.02 2.45 -3.86
CA LEU A 715 2.35 1.47 -3.00
C LEU A 715 1.64 2.15 -1.82
N SER A 716 0.40 1.75 -1.58
CA SER A 716 -0.31 2.03 -0.34
C SER A 716 -0.12 0.87 0.61
N VAL A 717 0.31 1.17 1.83
CA VAL A 717 0.46 0.23 2.93
C VAL A 717 -0.72 0.41 3.87
N ARG A 718 -1.42 -0.67 4.21
CA ARG A 718 -2.54 -0.63 5.15
C ARG A 718 -2.44 -1.70 6.23
N THR A 719 -2.75 -1.32 7.46
CA THR A 719 -2.88 -2.21 8.61
C THR A 719 -4.18 -1.91 9.32
N TRP A 720 -4.95 -2.94 9.66
CA TRP A 720 -6.23 -2.80 10.35
C TRP A 720 -6.13 -3.00 11.87
N ASP A 721 -4.94 -3.34 12.37
CA ASP A 721 -4.64 -3.53 13.79
C ASP A 721 -3.24 -3.00 14.13
N VAL A 722 -3.19 -1.81 14.75
CA VAL A 722 -1.98 -1.12 15.19
C VAL A 722 -1.40 -1.74 16.46
N ASP A 723 -2.22 -2.32 17.34
CA ASP A 723 -1.70 -2.97 18.55
C ASP A 723 -0.95 -4.27 18.16
N ASN A 724 -1.41 -4.99 17.13
CA ASN A 724 -0.66 -6.08 16.51
C ASN A 724 0.58 -5.56 15.74
N LEU A 725 0.49 -4.44 15.01
CA LEU A 725 1.62 -3.75 14.34
C LEU A 725 2.70 -3.21 15.30
N VAL A 726 2.41 -3.07 16.59
CA VAL A 726 3.35 -2.52 17.59
C VAL A 726 3.88 -3.60 18.53
N ASN A 727 3.13 -4.67 18.80
CA ASN A 727 3.48 -5.66 19.84
C ASN A 727 3.86 -7.08 19.35
N SER A 728 3.58 -7.47 18.09
CA SER A 728 3.83 -8.84 17.56
C SER A 728 5.04 -8.96 16.63
N THR A 729 6.03 -9.81 16.91
CA THR A 729 7.25 -9.93 16.08
C THR A 729 7.06 -10.38 14.61
N LEU A 730 5.83 -10.61 14.16
CA LEU A 730 5.47 -11.05 12.80
C LEU A 730 4.71 -10.00 11.96
N HIS A 731 4.60 -8.74 12.44
CA HIS A 731 3.90 -7.61 11.80
C HIS A 731 3.78 -7.71 10.26
N SER A 732 2.57 -7.59 9.72
CA SER A 732 2.31 -7.61 8.27
C SER A 732 1.26 -6.58 7.89
N GLY A 733 1.68 -5.49 7.25
CA GLY A 733 0.77 -4.66 6.46
C GLY A 733 0.49 -5.28 5.10
N VAL A 734 -0.66 -4.93 4.50
CA VAL A 734 -0.99 -5.26 3.12
C VAL A 734 -0.49 -4.14 2.20
N LEU A 735 0.19 -4.54 1.13
CA LEU A 735 0.69 -3.68 0.06
C LEU A 735 -0.22 -3.76 -1.16
N THR A 736 -0.72 -2.61 -1.64
CA THR A 736 -1.51 -2.52 -2.88
C THR A 736 -1.08 -1.29 -3.71
N GLY A 737 -0.93 -1.45 -5.02
CA GLY A 737 -0.51 -0.38 -5.93
C GLY A 737 0.17 -0.91 -7.20
N THR A 738 1.24 -0.25 -7.62
CA THR A 738 1.94 -0.53 -8.89
C THR A 738 3.45 -0.58 -8.74
N PHE A 739 4.11 -1.34 -9.62
CA PHE A 739 5.57 -1.35 -9.80
C PHE A 739 5.90 -1.22 -11.31
N CYS A 740 6.66 -0.20 -11.67
CA CYS A 740 6.99 0.16 -13.04
C CYS A 740 8.47 -0.08 -13.31
N CYS A 741 8.78 -1.07 -14.17
CA CYS A 741 10.12 -1.33 -14.67
C CYS A 741 10.03 -1.83 -16.12
N PRO A 742 10.25 -0.96 -17.13
CA PRO A 742 10.02 -1.31 -18.54
C PRO A 742 10.88 -2.47 -19.05
N THR A 743 12.11 -2.61 -18.56
CA THR A 743 13.04 -3.68 -18.98
C THR A 743 12.62 -5.08 -18.53
N LEU A 744 11.78 -5.18 -17.50
CA LEU A 744 11.18 -6.43 -17.03
C LEU A 744 9.83 -6.74 -17.69
N GLY A 745 9.33 -5.86 -18.58
CA GLY A 745 8.00 -5.96 -19.18
C GLY A 745 6.88 -5.33 -18.33
N GLY A 746 7.22 -4.44 -17.40
CA GLY A 746 6.25 -3.65 -16.64
C GLY A 746 5.57 -2.56 -17.47
N PRO A 747 4.52 -1.92 -16.95
CA PRO A 747 4.14 -1.84 -15.53
C PRO A 747 3.45 -3.10 -14.98
N PHE A 748 3.60 -3.31 -13.67
CA PHE A 748 3.02 -4.41 -12.92
C PHE A 748 2.02 -3.89 -11.87
N MET A 749 0.93 -4.62 -11.66
CA MET A 749 0.04 -4.43 -10.52
C MET A 749 0.51 -5.24 -9.32
N VAL A 750 0.57 -4.59 -8.16
CA VAL A 750 0.72 -5.22 -6.85
C VAL A 750 -0.64 -5.26 -6.21
N HIS A 751 -1.32 -6.40 -6.26
CA HIS A 751 -2.61 -6.55 -5.56
C HIS A 751 -2.38 -6.60 -4.04
N ARG A 752 -1.43 -7.44 -3.62
CA ARG A 752 -1.25 -7.88 -2.23
C ARG A 752 0.22 -8.17 -1.96
N GLY A 753 0.61 -8.01 -0.71
CA GLY A 753 1.91 -8.42 -0.22
C GLY A 753 2.08 -8.11 1.26
N ARG A 754 3.27 -8.41 1.77
CA ARG A 754 3.65 -8.28 3.18
C ARG A 754 4.66 -7.16 3.37
N PHE A 755 4.27 -6.17 4.17
CA PHE A 755 5.18 -5.18 4.72
C PHE A 755 5.52 -5.50 6.18
N GLN A 756 6.81 -5.72 6.48
CA GLN A 756 7.30 -5.95 7.86
C GLN A 756 8.13 -4.75 8.32
N LEU A 757 7.71 -4.13 9.42
CA LEU A 757 8.35 -2.95 9.99
C LEU A 757 9.45 -3.35 10.98
N MET A 758 10.70 -2.94 10.71
CA MET A 758 11.83 -2.97 11.67
C MET A 758 12.08 -4.34 12.34
N SER A 759 12.06 -5.41 11.55
CA SER A 759 12.46 -6.77 11.98
C SER A 759 13.96 -6.85 12.33
N GLN A 760 14.37 -7.68 13.29
CA GLN A 760 15.81 -7.88 13.57
C GLN A 760 16.50 -8.72 12.50
N ASP A 761 17.69 -8.29 12.07
CA ASP A 761 18.52 -9.07 11.14
C ASP A 761 19.20 -10.26 11.87
N PRO A 762 18.96 -11.52 11.48
CA PRO A 762 19.64 -12.67 12.11
C PRO A 762 21.12 -12.79 11.69
N GLY A 763 21.48 -12.23 10.54
CA GLY A 763 22.83 -12.21 9.98
C GLY A 763 23.73 -11.11 10.55
N ARG A 764 23.16 -10.04 11.12
CA ARG A 764 23.92 -8.90 11.70
C ARG A 764 23.32 -8.41 13.02
N PRO A 765 24.11 -8.33 14.13
CA PRO A 765 23.63 -7.75 15.39
C PRO A 765 23.28 -6.26 15.23
N ASP A 766 22.48 -5.75 16.17
CA ASP A 766 22.11 -4.32 16.28
C ASP A 766 21.60 -3.68 14.95
N THR A 767 20.99 -4.49 14.08
CA THR A 767 20.50 -4.12 12.75
C THR A 767 19.02 -4.43 12.59
N LEU A 768 18.25 -3.47 12.07
CA LEU A 768 16.81 -3.56 11.81
C LEU A 768 16.52 -3.47 10.30
N ASN A 769 15.66 -4.37 9.82
CA ASN A 769 15.26 -4.48 8.42
C ASN A 769 13.77 -4.15 8.25
N PHE A 770 13.47 -3.24 7.32
CA PHE A 770 12.11 -3.05 6.76
C PHE A 770 12.00 -3.97 5.56
N ILE A 771 11.00 -4.85 5.50
CA ILE A 771 10.87 -5.85 4.43
C ILE A 771 9.60 -5.56 3.62
N TYR A 772 9.76 -5.54 2.29
CA TYR A 772 8.71 -5.40 1.28
C TYR A 772 8.73 -6.68 0.45
N ASP A 773 7.71 -7.52 0.58
CA ASP A 773 7.66 -8.85 0.01
C ASP A 773 6.31 -9.03 -0.68
N PHE A 774 6.27 -9.09 -2.02
CA PHE A 774 5.02 -9.08 -2.76
C PHE A 774 5.14 -9.69 -4.17
N ASP A 775 4.05 -10.30 -4.62
CA ASP A 775 3.90 -10.71 -6.02
C ASP A 775 3.32 -9.55 -6.84
N MET A 776 3.79 -9.43 -8.08
CA MET A 776 3.40 -8.37 -9.00
C MET A 776 3.11 -8.95 -10.38
N VAL A 777 2.02 -8.50 -11.00
CA VAL A 777 1.46 -9.11 -12.22
C VAL A 777 1.48 -8.09 -13.35
N ALA A 778 1.92 -8.49 -14.54
CA ALA A 778 1.89 -7.64 -15.74
C ALA A 778 0.52 -7.75 -16.47
N PRO A 779 0.12 -6.77 -17.31
CA PRO A 779 -1.08 -6.86 -18.14
C PRO A 779 -1.18 -8.12 -19.02
N SER A 780 -0.04 -8.72 -19.37
CA SER A 780 0.06 -10.01 -20.07
C SER A 780 -0.32 -11.23 -19.23
N GLY A 781 -0.41 -11.08 -17.90
CA GLY A 781 -0.60 -12.16 -16.94
C GLY A 781 0.70 -12.71 -16.35
N LYS A 782 1.88 -12.26 -16.80
CA LYS A 782 3.16 -12.68 -16.21
C LYS A 782 3.25 -12.25 -14.74
N VAL A 783 3.59 -13.19 -13.86
CA VAL A 783 3.86 -12.93 -12.44
C VAL A 783 5.37 -12.83 -12.21
N LEU A 784 5.79 -11.84 -11.42
CA LEU A 784 7.13 -11.76 -10.83
C LEU A 784 6.98 -11.56 -9.32
N HIS A 785 8.01 -11.96 -8.56
CA HIS A 785 8.07 -11.74 -7.13
C HIS A 785 9.11 -10.67 -6.80
N PHE A 786 8.74 -9.71 -5.95
CA PHE A 786 9.59 -8.62 -5.48
C PHE A 786 9.91 -8.81 -4.00
N HIS A 787 11.21 -8.90 -3.69
CA HIS A 787 11.72 -8.88 -2.32
C HIS A 787 12.69 -7.70 -2.15
N GLY A 788 12.25 -6.68 -1.41
CA GLY A 788 13.04 -5.50 -1.07
C GLY A 788 13.26 -5.35 0.43
N TYR A 789 14.42 -4.84 0.84
CA TYR A 789 14.67 -4.52 2.24
C TYR A 789 15.50 -3.24 2.46
N LYS A 790 15.13 -2.48 3.50
CA LYS A 790 15.87 -1.30 3.98
C LYS A 790 16.65 -1.68 5.23
N VAL A 791 17.95 -1.38 5.30
CA VAL A 791 18.84 -1.77 6.40
C VAL A 791 19.17 -0.56 7.27
N VAL A 792 18.84 -0.61 8.56
CA VAL A 792 19.21 0.43 9.54
C VAL A 792 20.01 -0.21 10.67
N SER A 793 21.29 0.14 10.78
CA SER A 793 22.22 -0.33 11.83
C SER A 793 22.70 0.82 12.71
N THR A 794 23.54 0.52 13.70
CA THR A 794 24.18 1.51 14.58
C THR A 794 25.06 2.55 13.87
N ALA A 795 25.39 2.34 12.59
CA ALA A 795 26.09 3.33 11.75
C ALA A 795 25.37 4.69 11.64
N VAL A 796 24.07 4.74 11.99
CA VAL A 796 23.27 5.98 12.03
C VAL A 796 23.45 6.80 13.32
N SER A 797 24.21 6.28 14.30
CA SER A 797 24.39 6.90 15.62
C SER A 797 24.80 8.37 15.53
N PHE A 798 24.01 9.25 16.14
CA PHE A 798 24.17 10.70 16.12
C PHE A 798 24.26 11.37 14.73
N SER A 799 23.93 10.67 13.64
CA SER A 799 24.09 11.15 12.26
C SER A 799 22.76 11.19 11.49
N PRO A 800 22.03 12.34 11.49
CA PRO A 800 20.73 12.44 10.83
C PRO A 800 20.77 12.15 9.34
N ARG A 801 21.89 12.46 8.68
CA ARG A 801 22.12 12.17 7.25
C ARG A 801 22.23 10.67 6.97
N MET A 802 22.93 9.91 7.83
CA MET A 802 23.03 8.46 7.69
C MET A 802 21.71 7.78 8.05
N LEU A 803 21.01 8.27 9.07
CA LEU A 803 19.66 7.80 9.41
C LEU A 803 18.71 7.97 8.22
N TRP A 804 18.65 9.16 7.62
CA TRP A 804 17.86 9.42 6.42
C TRP A 804 18.20 8.46 5.29
N GLY A 805 19.50 8.29 4.96
CA GLY A 805 19.93 7.35 3.92
C GLY A 805 19.47 5.92 4.20
N ALA A 806 19.63 5.44 5.43
CA ALA A 806 19.24 4.09 5.84
C ALA A 806 17.71 3.87 5.79
N THR A 807 16.90 4.86 6.18
CA THR A 807 15.42 4.76 6.15
C THR A 807 14.80 4.99 4.77
N THR A 808 15.55 5.55 3.82
CA THR A 808 15.06 5.89 2.46
C THR A 808 15.66 5.04 1.35
N THR A 809 16.62 4.17 1.63
CA THR A 809 17.27 3.28 0.63
C THR A 809 16.72 1.86 0.73
N LEU A 810 16.18 1.33 -0.37
CA LEU A 810 15.66 -0.04 -0.46
C LEU A 810 16.49 -0.87 -1.43
N TYR A 811 17.12 -1.93 -0.93
CA TYR A 811 17.81 -2.92 -1.75
C TYR A 811 16.77 -3.91 -2.29
N SER A 812 16.66 -4.05 -3.61
CA SER A 812 15.56 -4.75 -4.27
C SER A 812 16.07 -5.91 -5.12
N THR A 813 15.50 -7.10 -4.91
CA THR A 813 15.70 -8.28 -5.75
C THR A 813 14.35 -8.69 -6.35
N ILE A 814 14.36 -9.03 -7.63
CA ILE A 814 13.18 -9.51 -8.36
C ILE A 814 13.48 -10.91 -8.87
N THR A 815 12.58 -11.84 -8.60
CA THR A 815 12.66 -13.24 -9.00
C THR A 815 11.46 -13.65 -9.85
N ASP A 816 11.68 -14.60 -10.74
CA ASP A 816 10.65 -15.20 -11.59
C ASP A 816 10.23 -16.55 -10.97
N PRO A 817 9.01 -16.67 -10.39
CA PRO A 817 8.57 -17.87 -9.69
C PRO A 817 8.50 -19.10 -10.60
N ASP A 818 8.05 -18.91 -11.85
CA ASP A 818 7.92 -19.97 -12.85
C ASP A 818 9.28 -20.58 -13.22
N TRP A 819 10.37 -19.83 -13.01
CA TRP A 819 11.75 -20.25 -13.28
C TRP A 819 12.48 -20.67 -11.99
N ASN A 820 11.79 -21.34 -11.06
CA ASN A 820 12.34 -21.84 -9.79
C ASN A 820 12.97 -20.70 -8.94
N ASN A 821 12.26 -19.56 -8.86
CA ASN A 821 12.71 -18.33 -8.21
C ASN A 821 14.05 -17.80 -8.74
N LYS A 822 14.31 -17.95 -10.05
CA LYS A 822 15.49 -17.37 -10.70
C LYS A 822 15.46 -15.85 -10.55
N VAL A 823 16.59 -15.25 -10.15
CA VAL A 823 16.76 -13.79 -10.14
C VAL A 823 16.68 -13.25 -11.57
N VAL A 824 15.82 -12.25 -11.79
CA VAL A 824 15.67 -11.54 -13.08
C VAL A 824 16.02 -10.07 -12.97
N GLY A 825 16.16 -9.52 -11.76
CA GLY A 825 16.82 -8.23 -11.60
C GLY A 825 17.20 -7.89 -10.16
N ARG A 826 18.16 -6.97 -10.02
CA ARG A 826 18.62 -6.42 -8.73
C ARG A 826 18.95 -4.93 -8.84
N GLY A 827 18.74 -4.19 -7.76
CA GLY A 827 19.17 -2.79 -7.70
C GLY A 827 18.73 -2.09 -6.44
N THR A 828 18.54 -0.78 -6.53
CA THR A 828 18.24 0.07 -5.37
C THR A 828 17.26 1.18 -5.74
N LEU A 829 16.23 1.32 -4.91
CA LEU A 829 15.22 2.37 -4.97
C LEU A 829 15.40 3.35 -3.80
N TYR A 830 14.96 4.59 -3.99
CA TYR A 830 15.08 5.67 -3.02
C TYR A 830 13.76 6.43 -2.82
N ILE A 831 13.48 6.87 -1.59
CA ILE A 831 12.46 7.91 -1.33
C ILE A 831 13.13 9.28 -1.51
N TYR A 832 12.59 10.14 -2.38
CA TYR A 832 13.06 11.52 -2.47
C TYR A 832 12.39 12.43 -1.41
N PRO A 833 13.05 13.51 -0.93
CA PRO A 833 12.50 14.36 0.13
C PRO A 833 11.14 15.00 -0.18
N LYS A 834 10.84 15.28 -1.46
CA LYS A 834 9.54 15.77 -1.91
C LYS A 834 8.45 14.71 -1.70
N ASP A 835 8.75 13.47 -2.05
CA ASP A 835 7.80 12.36 -2.06
C ASP A 835 7.50 11.92 -0.63
N PHE A 836 8.51 11.88 0.25
CA PHE A 836 8.33 11.71 1.69
C PHE A 836 7.43 12.79 2.32
N ALA A 837 7.55 14.05 1.87
CA ALA A 837 6.68 15.13 2.33
C ALA A 837 5.24 15.02 1.81
N SER A 838 5.00 14.22 0.76
CA SER A 838 3.65 13.84 0.30
C SER A 838 3.15 12.58 1.02
N GLU A 839 3.98 11.56 1.22
CA GLU A 839 3.71 10.37 2.04
C GLU A 839 3.19 10.77 3.43
N MET A 840 3.86 11.69 4.12
CA MET A 840 3.42 12.19 5.43
C MET A 840 2.02 12.85 5.43
N LYS A 841 1.52 13.33 4.28
CA LYS A 841 0.15 13.85 4.12
C LYS A 841 -0.88 12.74 3.85
N THR A 842 -0.43 11.58 3.38
CA THR A 842 -1.29 10.41 3.15
C THR A 842 -1.61 9.63 4.42
N LEU A 843 -0.91 9.89 5.53
CA LEU A 843 -1.12 9.18 6.79
C LEU A 843 -2.61 9.19 7.18
N GLU A 844 -3.17 8.01 7.36
CA GLU A 844 -4.59 7.79 7.58
C GLU A 844 -4.82 6.82 8.75
N PRO A 845 -5.01 7.35 9.97
CA PRO A 845 -5.39 6.54 11.12
C PRO A 845 -6.89 6.21 11.08
N THR A 846 -7.21 4.92 11.06
CA THR A 846 -8.59 4.41 11.10
C THR A 846 -8.95 3.95 12.51
N ALA A 847 -10.06 4.43 13.06
CA ALA A 847 -10.66 3.92 14.29
C ALA A 847 -12.12 4.42 14.39
N PRO A 848 -12.98 3.77 15.20
CA PRO A 848 -14.38 4.18 15.36
C PRO A 848 -14.53 5.57 16.00
N THR A 849 -13.61 5.97 16.88
CA THR A 849 -13.67 7.26 17.60
C THR A 849 -12.53 8.19 17.19
N LEU A 850 -12.76 9.50 17.25
CA LEU A 850 -11.73 10.53 17.01
C LEU A 850 -10.51 10.36 17.93
N PHE A 851 -10.75 10.00 19.20
CA PHE A 851 -9.68 9.71 20.17
C PHE A 851 -8.90 8.44 19.77
N GLY A 852 -9.58 7.39 19.29
CA GLY A 852 -8.94 6.19 18.75
C GLY A 852 -8.05 6.49 17.55
N ARG A 853 -8.48 7.38 16.63
CA ARG A 853 -7.68 7.80 15.47
C ARG A 853 -6.42 8.56 15.90
N ALA A 854 -6.55 9.49 16.86
CA ALA A 854 -5.41 10.20 17.43
C ALA A 854 -4.43 9.24 18.12
N ARG A 855 -4.95 8.30 18.94
CA ARG A 855 -4.15 7.26 19.60
C ARG A 855 -3.42 6.37 18.58
N SER A 856 -4.08 5.93 17.51
CA SER A 856 -3.50 5.11 16.44
C SER A 856 -2.27 5.79 15.82
N ALA A 857 -2.42 7.04 15.37
CA ALA A 857 -1.34 7.82 14.80
C ALA A 857 -0.18 8.03 15.79
N VAL A 858 -0.48 8.35 17.05
CA VAL A 858 0.53 8.53 18.10
C VAL A 858 1.24 7.21 18.43
N SER A 859 0.56 6.08 18.50
CA SER A 859 1.17 4.76 18.73
C SER A 859 2.15 4.39 17.62
N PHE A 860 1.76 4.53 16.35
CA PHE A 860 2.63 4.26 15.21
C PHE A 860 3.86 5.19 15.17
N LEU A 861 3.64 6.51 15.27
CA LEU A 861 4.72 7.50 15.31
C LEU A 861 5.66 7.29 16.51
N SER A 862 5.11 6.94 17.68
CA SER A 862 5.89 6.63 18.89
C SER A 862 6.71 5.36 18.71
N TYR A 863 6.16 4.29 18.12
CA TYR A 863 6.92 3.07 17.81
C TYR A 863 8.07 3.34 16.84
N PHE A 864 7.79 3.97 15.70
CA PHE A 864 8.80 4.31 14.71
C PHE A 864 9.90 5.20 15.31
N THR A 865 9.51 6.24 16.05
CA THR A 865 10.45 7.14 16.74
C THR A 865 11.25 6.42 17.80
N LYS A 866 10.66 5.52 18.59
CA LYS A 866 11.34 4.73 19.62
C LYS A 866 12.39 3.80 19.01
N GLN A 867 12.06 3.11 17.93
CA GLN A 867 13.01 2.22 17.26
C GLN A 867 14.14 3.00 16.58
N ALA A 868 13.82 4.04 15.80
CA ALA A 868 14.82 4.90 15.15
C ALA A 868 15.74 5.60 16.17
N SER A 869 15.18 6.12 17.27
CA SER A 869 15.95 6.72 18.36
C SER A 869 16.81 5.70 19.12
N SER A 870 16.40 4.44 19.23
CA SER A 870 17.22 3.39 19.86
C SER A 870 18.51 3.07 19.10
N LEU A 871 18.51 3.24 17.77
CA LEU A 871 19.72 3.13 16.93
C LEU A 871 20.48 4.46 16.86
N PHE A 872 19.78 5.58 16.70
CA PHE A 872 20.40 6.92 16.63
C PHE A 872 21.11 7.32 17.94
N PHE A 873 20.56 6.94 19.09
CA PHE A 873 21.15 7.13 20.42
C PHE A 873 21.70 5.81 20.98
N SER A 874 22.16 4.88 20.13
CA SER A 874 22.62 3.55 20.58
C SER A 874 23.60 3.60 21.77
N PRO A 875 24.62 4.49 21.82
CA PRO A 875 25.49 4.63 22.99
C PRO A 875 24.78 5.05 24.29
N LEU A 876 23.64 5.74 24.22
CA LEU A 876 22.86 6.15 25.40
C LEU A 876 21.79 5.12 25.81
N SER A 877 21.58 4.08 25.00
CA SER A 877 20.59 3.04 25.24
C SER A 877 20.99 2.09 26.39
N ALA A 878 20.06 1.23 26.81
CA ALA A 878 20.33 0.24 27.85
C ALA A 878 21.34 -0.81 27.33
N MET A 879 22.38 -1.08 28.12
CA MET A 879 23.42 -2.06 27.76
C MET A 879 22.87 -3.49 27.76
N GLU A 880 23.31 -4.28 26.80
CA GLU A 880 22.96 -5.70 26.70
C GLU A 880 23.93 -6.54 27.52
N TYR A 881 23.36 -7.25 28.50
CA TYR A 881 24.05 -8.28 29.28
C TYR A 881 23.73 -9.66 28.71
N PRO A 882 24.64 -10.65 28.88
CA PRO A 882 24.40 -12.04 28.49
C PRO A 882 23.06 -12.58 28.99
N SER A 883 22.27 -13.18 28.09
CA SER A 883 21.01 -13.84 28.43
C SER A 883 20.87 -15.17 27.65
N VAL A 884 20.20 -16.15 28.26
CA VAL A 884 20.20 -17.57 27.82
C VAL A 884 19.27 -17.83 26.61
N ARG A 885 19.06 -16.83 25.73
CA ARG A 885 18.24 -17.00 24.52
C ARG A 885 19.10 -17.56 23.38
N THR A 886 19.08 -18.88 23.20
CA THR A 886 19.72 -19.55 22.06
C THR A 886 18.70 -20.28 21.19
N SER A 887 18.46 -19.75 20.00
CA SER A 887 18.04 -20.54 18.84
C SER A 887 19.29 -21.04 18.11
N SER A 888 19.34 -22.35 17.80
CA SER A 888 20.39 -23.03 17.02
C SER A 888 21.84 -22.92 17.53
N PHE A 889 22.22 -23.83 18.44
CA PHE A 889 23.62 -24.14 18.76
C PHE A 889 23.96 -25.49 18.09
N LYS A 890 24.96 -25.54 17.19
CA LYS A 890 25.40 -26.77 16.49
C LYS A 890 26.83 -27.14 16.91
N PRO A 891 27.03 -27.76 18.09
CA PRO A 891 28.37 -28.12 18.57
C PRO A 891 29.03 -29.15 17.66
N THR A 892 30.34 -29.00 17.43
CA THR A 892 31.14 -29.97 16.67
C THR A 892 31.59 -31.09 17.61
N PRO A 893 31.08 -32.33 17.48
CA PRO A 893 31.32 -33.39 18.47
C PRO A 893 32.81 -33.71 18.62
N ILE A 894 33.32 -33.61 19.84
CA ILE A 894 34.72 -33.91 20.17
C ILE A 894 34.91 -35.43 20.15
N SER A 895 35.86 -35.94 19.35
CA SER A 895 36.14 -37.38 19.26
C SER A 895 36.86 -37.91 20.50
N GLN A 896 37.78 -37.12 21.07
CA GLN A 896 38.46 -37.41 22.33
C GLN A 896 38.86 -36.11 23.04
N MET A 897 38.73 -36.07 24.36
CA MET A 897 39.30 -35.03 25.21
C MET A 897 40.30 -35.67 26.18
N THR A 898 41.46 -35.05 26.39
CA THR A 898 42.50 -35.57 27.28
C THR A 898 43.24 -34.43 27.96
N GLN A 899 43.66 -34.61 29.21
CA GLN A 899 44.47 -33.64 29.94
C GLN A 899 45.95 -33.92 29.67
N VAL A 900 46.69 -32.92 29.17
CA VAL A 900 48.14 -32.98 29.01
C VAL A 900 48.80 -32.16 30.12
N LYS A 901 49.88 -32.67 30.71
CA LYS A 901 50.56 -32.04 31.84
C LYS A 901 51.90 -31.46 31.38
N ALA A 902 52.09 -30.17 31.60
CA ALA A 902 53.34 -29.46 31.34
C ALA A 902 54.43 -29.84 32.35
N SER A 903 55.69 -29.54 32.02
CA SER A 903 56.87 -29.89 32.82
C SER A 903 56.90 -29.25 34.21
N ASP A 904 56.20 -28.12 34.38
CA ASP A 904 55.99 -27.41 35.65
C ASP A 904 54.74 -27.87 36.42
N GLY A 905 54.02 -28.86 35.89
CA GLY A 905 52.90 -29.51 36.54
C GLY A 905 51.52 -28.97 36.22
N VAL A 906 51.42 -27.90 35.43
CA VAL A 906 50.12 -27.36 34.97
C VAL A 906 49.43 -28.34 34.02
N ALA A 907 48.12 -28.54 34.18
CA ALA A 907 47.31 -29.37 33.28
C ALA A 907 46.55 -28.49 32.28
N SER A 908 46.65 -28.83 30.99
CA SER A 908 45.95 -28.19 29.88
C SER A 908 45.05 -29.19 29.16
N SER A 909 43.89 -28.73 28.70
CA SER A 909 42.95 -29.60 27.96
C SER A 909 43.36 -29.72 26.49
N LEU A 910 43.41 -30.94 25.98
CA LEU A 910 43.66 -31.26 24.57
C LEU A 910 42.42 -31.96 23.99
N CYS A 911 41.75 -31.31 23.05
CA CYS A 911 40.60 -31.86 22.31
C CYS A 911 41.08 -32.42 20.97
N MET A 912 40.43 -33.48 20.47
CA MET A 912 40.73 -34.14 19.20
C MET A 912 39.45 -34.37 18.40
N TRP A 913 39.52 -34.17 17.08
CA TRP A 913 38.50 -34.49 16.10
C TRP A 913 39.10 -35.34 14.97
N ASN A 914 38.47 -36.48 14.70
CA ASN A 914 38.86 -37.38 13.61
C ASN A 914 38.28 -36.93 12.26
N PRO A 915 38.89 -37.33 11.12
CA PRO A 915 38.39 -36.98 9.80
C PRO A 915 37.05 -37.65 9.49
N LYS A 916 36.16 -36.95 8.75
CA LYS A 916 34.77 -37.36 8.52
C LYS A 916 34.59 -38.67 7.72
N TYR A 917 35.60 -39.08 6.96
CA TYR A 917 35.57 -40.20 6.03
C TYR A 917 36.58 -41.31 6.34
N LYS A 918 37.17 -41.30 7.54
CA LYS A 918 38.16 -42.27 8.01
C LYS A 918 37.78 -42.84 9.37
N GLY A 919 38.17 -44.07 9.65
CA GLY A 919 38.01 -44.70 10.96
C GLY A 919 38.84 -43.99 12.03
N ASN A 920 38.49 -44.19 13.31
CA ASN A 920 39.20 -43.56 14.44
C ASN A 920 40.71 -43.87 14.44
N ASP A 921 41.08 -45.09 14.01
CA ASP A 921 42.45 -45.61 14.01
C ASP A 921 43.20 -45.42 12.68
N ASP A 922 42.60 -44.80 11.66
CA ASP A 922 43.26 -44.60 10.36
C ASP A 922 44.41 -43.57 10.45
N PRO A 923 45.54 -43.77 9.74
CA PRO A 923 46.56 -42.76 9.56
C PRO A 923 46.00 -41.53 8.83
N ALA A 924 46.17 -40.35 9.42
CA ALA A 924 45.73 -39.08 8.87
C ALA A 924 46.75 -37.98 9.22
N PRO A 925 47.05 -37.03 8.32
CA PRO A 925 47.94 -35.92 8.63
C PRO A 925 47.37 -35.07 9.76
N THR A 926 48.24 -34.73 10.72
CA THR A 926 47.82 -34.13 11.99
C THR A 926 48.04 -32.62 12.02
N ILE A 927 46.99 -31.88 12.39
CA ILE A 927 47.02 -30.44 12.64
C ILE A 927 46.80 -30.17 14.14
N LEU A 928 47.68 -29.39 14.76
CA LEU A 928 47.49 -28.84 16.11
C LEU A 928 47.07 -27.36 16.04
N PHE A 929 45.87 -27.06 16.53
CA PHE A 929 45.37 -25.72 16.75
C PHE A 929 45.80 -25.21 18.13
N VAL A 930 46.28 -23.96 18.17
CA VAL A 930 46.64 -23.24 19.40
C VAL A 930 45.86 -21.92 19.44
N PRO A 931 44.89 -21.77 20.36
CA PRO A 931 44.03 -20.59 20.46
C PRO A 931 44.76 -19.41 21.11
N GLY A 932 44.09 -18.27 21.21
CA GLY A 932 44.62 -17.06 21.85
C GLY A 932 44.46 -17.01 23.37
N ALA A 933 44.82 -15.87 23.97
CA ALA A 933 44.54 -15.59 25.37
C ALA A 933 43.03 -15.47 25.62
N SER A 934 42.58 -15.89 26.81
CA SER A 934 41.17 -15.79 27.25
C SER A 934 40.14 -16.51 26.38
N VAL A 935 40.56 -17.40 25.47
CA VAL A 935 39.69 -18.21 24.61
C VAL A 935 40.06 -19.70 24.70
N ASP A 936 39.19 -20.58 24.20
CA ASP A 936 39.42 -22.02 24.10
C ASP A 936 39.18 -22.54 22.67
N HIS A 937 39.14 -23.87 22.51
CA HIS A 937 38.90 -24.54 21.22
C HIS A 937 37.66 -24.07 20.44
N GLN A 938 36.66 -23.45 21.10
CA GLN A 938 35.44 -22.98 20.45
C GLN A 938 35.68 -21.87 19.43
N ILE A 939 36.83 -21.16 19.44
CA ILE A 939 37.13 -20.18 18.36
C ILE A 939 37.38 -20.86 17.01
N PHE A 940 37.79 -22.12 17.00
CA PHE A 940 37.99 -22.92 15.77
C PHE A 940 36.84 -23.91 15.52
N ALA A 941 36.16 -24.34 16.60
CA ALA A 941 35.03 -25.27 16.58
C ALA A 941 33.67 -24.56 16.76
N LEU A 942 33.57 -23.30 16.31
CA LEU A 942 32.47 -22.38 16.65
C LEU A 942 31.09 -22.96 16.25
N PRO A 943 30.11 -23.03 17.19
CA PRO A 943 28.85 -23.76 16.98
C PRO A 943 27.71 -22.90 16.42
N THR A 944 27.95 -21.60 16.24
CA THR A 944 26.97 -20.57 15.83
C THR A 944 27.11 -20.12 14.38
N ILE A 945 28.09 -20.65 13.64
CA ILE A 945 28.32 -20.37 12.22
C ILE A 945 28.06 -21.61 11.37
N GLU A 946 27.81 -21.41 10.07
CA GLU A 946 27.43 -22.48 9.13
C GLU A 946 28.50 -23.59 9.04
N LYS A 947 29.77 -23.18 8.96
CA LYS A 947 30.92 -24.07 8.82
C LYS A 947 32.13 -23.47 9.52
N ASN A 948 32.63 -24.15 10.55
CA ASN A 948 33.81 -23.71 11.30
C ASN A 948 35.12 -24.38 10.82
N ALA A 949 36.26 -23.91 11.31
CA ALA A 949 37.57 -24.38 10.87
C ALA A 949 37.79 -25.88 11.14
N ILE A 950 37.43 -26.39 12.32
CA ILE A 950 37.59 -27.81 12.65
C ILE A 950 36.75 -28.69 11.71
N GLN A 951 35.50 -28.32 11.45
CA GLN A 951 34.65 -29.01 10.46
C GLN A 951 35.27 -28.96 9.06
N TRP A 952 35.79 -27.81 8.63
CA TRP A 952 36.40 -27.64 7.32
C TRP A 952 37.63 -28.54 7.14
N PHE A 953 38.55 -28.59 8.10
CA PHE A 953 39.77 -29.43 8.00
C PHE A 953 39.49 -30.93 8.18
N THR A 954 38.56 -31.32 9.06
CA THR A 954 38.17 -32.74 9.21
C THR A 954 37.43 -33.31 8.01
N GLU A 955 36.71 -32.47 7.26
CA GLU A 955 36.13 -32.84 5.95
C GLU A 955 37.18 -33.03 4.85
N GLN A 956 38.30 -32.29 4.91
CA GLN A 956 39.44 -32.44 3.99
C GLN A 956 40.37 -33.61 4.35
N GLY A 957 40.04 -34.41 5.37
CA GLY A 957 40.79 -35.62 5.73
C GLY A 957 41.86 -35.46 6.81
N TYR A 958 41.96 -34.29 7.46
CA TYR A 958 42.94 -34.01 8.52
C TYR A 958 42.43 -34.40 9.91
N ARG A 959 43.31 -34.95 10.76
CA ARG A 959 43.04 -35.14 12.19
C ARG A 959 43.40 -33.85 12.91
N CYS A 960 42.44 -33.24 13.61
CA CYS A 960 42.61 -31.94 14.24
C CYS A 960 42.71 -32.11 15.76
N TYR A 961 43.74 -31.54 16.39
CA TYR A 961 43.85 -31.36 17.82
C TYR A 961 43.73 -29.88 18.18
N CYS A 962 43.23 -29.54 19.36
CA CYS A 962 43.29 -28.17 19.89
C CYS A 962 43.67 -28.18 21.37
N VAL A 963 44.74 -27.46 21.73
CA VAL A 963 45.19 -27.31 23.14
C VAL A 963 44.66 -26.02 23.74
N THR A 964 43.91 -26.07 24.83
CA THR A 964 43.60 -24.88 25.63
C THR A 964 44.70 -24.69 26.67
N HIS A 965 45.69 -23.87 26.35
CA HIS A 965 46.83 -23.53 27.20
C HIS A 965 46.43 -22.66 28.42
N ARG A 966 47.31 -22.54 29.41
CA ARG A 966 47.05 -21.89 30.72
C ARG A 966 46.52 -20.45 30.65
N VAL A 967 46.95 -19.63 29.69
CA VAL A 967 46.45 -18.24 29.51
C VAL A 967 45.18 -18.14 28.66
N GLY A 968 44.63 -19.28 28.23
CA GLY A 968 43.34 -19.38 27.55
C GLY A 968 42.17 -19.34 28.54
N ARG A 969 40.98 -19.72 28.09
CA ARG A 969 39.78 -19.83 28.92
C ARG A 969 39.83 -21.08 29.81
N THR A 970 40.58 -20.99 30.91
CA THR A 970 40.76 -22.07 31.92
C THR A 970 40.59 -21.54 33.34
N VAL A 971 40.43 -22.42 34.32
CA VAL A 971 40.45 -22.04 35.75
C VAL A 971 41.85 -21.61 36.22
N VAL A 972 42.90 -22.21 35.64
CA VAL A 972 44.33 -21.94 35.91
C VAL A 972 44.74 -20.54 35.45
N ALA A 973 44.05 -19.95 34.47
CA ALA A 973 44.35 -18.60 33.98
C ALA A 973 44.36 -17.52 35.08
N ARG A 974 43.63 -17.74 36.19
CA ARG A 974 43.57 -16.84 37.35
C ARG A 974 44.85 -16.84 38.20
N GLU A 975 45.74 -17.81 38.03
CA GLU A 975 46.98 -17.95 38.81
C GLU A 975 48.11 -16.98 38.37
N GLY A 976 47.90 -16.20 37.30
CA GLY A 976 48.85 -15.16 36.88
C GLY A 976 50.03 -15.68 36.05
N HIS A 977 49.86 -16.79 35.34
CA HIS A 977 50.80 -17.27 34.31
C HIS A 977 50.86 -16.32 33.10
N THR A 978 52.01 -16.29 32.42
CA THR A 978 52.22 -15.42 31.26
C THR A 978 52.07 -16.16 29.91
N THR A 979 52.07 -15.37 28.82
CA THR A 979 52.12 -15.92 27.46
C THR A 979 53.41 -16.71 27.18
N TYR A 980 54.53 -16.36 27.82
CA TYR A 980 55.77 -17.13 27.72
C TYR A 980 55.67 -18.48 28.44
N ASP A 981 54.95 -18.57 29.56
CA ASP A 981 54.75 -19.83 30.29
C ASP A 981 53.90 -20.83 29.48
N ALA A 982 52.93 -20.34 28.70
CA ALA A 982 52.05 -21.15 27.86
C ALA A 982 52.78 -22.01 26.80
N ARG A 983 54.04 -21.70 26.46
CA ARG A 983 54.85 -22.53 25.54
C ARG A 983 55.07 -23.96 26.06
N LEU A 984 55.05 -24.15 27.38
CA LEU A 984 55.18 -25.46 28.01
C LEU A 984 53.93 -26.34 27.79
N ASP A 985 52.75 -25.72 27.68
CA ASP A 985 51.50 -26.43 27.38
C ASP A 985 51.47 -26.90 25.91
N ILE A 986 51.98 -26.07 24.99
CA ILE A 986 52.15 -26.41 23.58
C ILE A 986 53.13 -27.57 23.43
N LEU A 987 54.27 -27.53 24.14
CA LEU A 987 55.22 -28.64 24.18
C LEU A 987 54.59 -29.92 24.73
N ALA A 988 53.78 -29.84 25.79
CA ALA A 988 53.06 -30.99 26.35
C ALA A 988 52.06 -31.60 25.36
N ALA A 989 51.34 -30.76 24.61
CA ALA A 989 50.43 -31.22 23.55
C ALA A 989 51.19 -31.90 22.39
N LEU A 990 52.29 -31.31 21.91
CA LEU A 990 53.13 -31.91 20.87
C LEU A 990 53.73 -33.25 21.32
N ASN A 991 54.22 -33.34 22.57
CA ASN A 991 54.69 -34.59 23.17
C ASN A 991 53.60 -35.65 23.25
N TYR A 992 52.38 -35.28 23.65
CA TYR A 992 51.26 -36.21 23.71
C TYR A 992 50.90 -36.75 22.33
N ILE A 993 50.75 -35.87 21.32
CA ILE A 993 50.41 -36.27 19.96
C ILE A 993 51.48 -37.23 19.40
N ARG A 994 52.77 -36.89 19.56
CA ARG A 994 53.90 -37.72 19.10
C ARG A 994 54.11 -39.03 19.86
N SER A 995 53.54 -39.18 21.06
CA SER A 995 53.61 -40.42 21.87
C SER A 995 52.30 -41.24 21.89
N SER A 996 51.20 -40.68 21.36
CA SER A 996 49.92 -41.36 21.26
C SER A 996 49.98 -42.54 20.27
N LYS A 997 49.31 -43.66 20.59
CA LYS A 997 49.51 -44.98 19.96
C LYS A 997 48.99 -45.12 18.52
N THR A 998 48.48 -44.06 17.91
CA THR A 998 47.70 -44.06 16.65
C THR A 998 48.54 -44.29 15.38
N GLU A 999 49.87 -44.39 15.48
CA GLU A 999 50.77 -44.67 14.36
C GLU A 999 51.70 -45.88 14.61
N LYS A 1000 51.17 -46.98 15.16
CA LYS A 1000 51.90 -48.27 15.20
C LYS A 1000 51.95 -48.99 13.84
N THR A 1001 52.49 -48.33 12.82
CA THR A 1001 52.88 -49.00 11.56
C THR A 1001 54.24 -48.50 11.05
N SER A 1002 55.19 -49.43 10.95
CA SER A 1002 56.53 -49.31 10.35
C SER A 1002 57.58 -48.44 11.06
N GLU A 1003 58.85 -48.73 10.76
CA GLU A 1003 60.08 -48.23 11.41
C GLU A 1003 60.48 -46.81 10.96
N LEU A 1004 59.50 -45.96 10.64
CA LEU A 1004 59.74 -44.58 10.17
C LEU A 1004 59.70 -43.55 11.30
N ALA A 1005 60.39 -42.43 11.09
CA ALA A 1005 60.51 -41.34 12.06
C ALA A 1005 59.14 -40.72 12.42
N PRO A 1006 58.92 -40.26 13.67
CA PRO A 1006 57.59 -39.87 14.13
C PRO A 1006 57.04 -38.66 13.37
N GLN A 1007 55.79 -38.75 12.89
CA GLN A 1007 55.14 -37.77 12.01
C GLN A 1007 55.34 -36.32 12.49
N LYS A 1008 55.72 -35.45 11.54
CA LYS A 1008 55.79 -34.00 11.77
C LYS A 1008 54.38 -33.41 11.82
N ILE A 1009 54.13 -32.53 12.79
CA ILE A 1009 52.80 -31.95 13.03
C ILE A 1009 52.71 -30.58 12.35
N TYR A 1010 51.59 -30.28 11.70
CA TYR A 1010 51.30 -28.93 11.22
C TYR A 1010 50.66 -28.10 12.35
N VAL A 1011 51.10 -26.87 12.59
CA VAL A 1011 50.57 -26.05 13.71
C VAL A 1011 49.85 -24.81 13.21
N ILE A 1012 48.61 -24.60 13.63
CA ILE A 1012 47.84 -23.37 13.37
C ILE A 1012 47.71 -22.62 14.71
N ALA A 1013 48.42 -21.50 14.85
CA ALA A 1013 48.50 -20.76 16.10
C ALA A 1013 48.01 -19.31 15.96
N HIS A 1014 47.19 -18.87 16.91
CA HIS A 1014 46.50 -17.58 16.87
C HIS A 1014 46.81 -16.71 18.09
N CYS A 1015 47.01 -15.40 17.85
CA CYS A 1015 47.18 -14.39 18.90
C CYS A 1015 48.26 -14.80 19.92
N ALA A 1016 47.98 -14.76 21.23
CA ALA A 1016 48.91 -15.15 22.29
C ALA A 1016 49.43 -16.59 22.16
N GLY A 1017 48.65 -17.53 21.60
CA GLY A 1017 49.13 -18.88 21.30
C GLY A 1017 50.20 -18.91 20.21
N SER A 1018 50.12 -17.98 19.25
CA SER A 1018 51.14 -17.78 18.21
C SER A 1018 52.42 -17.14 18.78
N VAL A 1019 52.25 -16.17 19.69
CA VAL A 1019 53.35 -15.59 20.48
C VAL A 1019 54.05 -16.68 21.30
N ALA A 1020 53.30 -17.48 22.07
CA ALA A 1020 53.81 -18.58 22.89
C ALA A 1020 54.55 -19.65 22.06
N LEU A 1021 54.00 -20.03 20.90
CA LEU A 1021 54.66 -20.93 19.94
C LEU A 1021 55.99 -20.33 19.46
N SER A 1022 56.00 -19.06 19.06
CA SER A 1022 57.21 -18.38 18.57
C SER A 1022 58.28 -18.30 19.66
N SER A 1023 57.90 -17.97 20.91
CA SER A 1023 58.81 -17.96 22.06
C SER A 1023 59.41 -19.33 22.35
N GLY A 1024 58.63 -20.41 22.28
CA GLY A 1024 59.12 -21.78 22.48
C GLY A 1024 60.03 -22.28 21.36
N LEU A 1025 59.81 -21.83 20.12
CA LEU A 1025 60.71 -22.15 19.00
C LEU A 1025 62.02 -21.34 19.07
N LEU A 1026 61.93 -20.07 19.47
CA LEU A 1026 63.07 -19.16 19.58
C LEU A 1026 63.94 -19.46 20.81
N ASP A 1027 63.38 -19.81 21.98
CA ASP A 1027 64.18 -20.21 23.15
C ASP A 1027 64.71 -21.66 23.06
N GLY A 1028 64.16 -22.47 22.15
CA GLY A 1028 64.55 -23.86 21.92
C GLY A 1028 63.78 -24.90 22.75
N THR A 1029 62.80 -24.48 23.55
CA THR A 1029 61.90 -25.37 24.32
C THR A 1029 61.08 -26.29 23.40
N ILE A 1030 60.65 -25.79 22.23
CA ILE A 1030 59.91 -26.52 21.21
C ILE A 1030 60.86 -26.83 20.05
N PRO A 1031 61.19 -28.10 19.77
CA PRO A 1031 62.06 -28.45 18.65
C PRO A 1031 61.35 -28.19 17.30
N ALA A 1032 61.86 -27.25 16.52
CA ALA A 1032 61.36 -26.94 15.17
C ALA A 1032 61.31 -28.16 14.24
N SER A 1033 62.19 -29.16 14.46
CA SER A 1033 62.22 -30.42 13.72
C SER A 1033 60.96 -31.28 13.87
N TRP A 1034 60.13 -31.04 14.91
CA TRP A 1034 58.86 -31.74 15.12
C TRP A 1034 57.72 -31.16 14.27
N LEU A 1035 57.91 -29.97 13.70
CA LEU A 1035 56.89 -29.26 12.94
C LEU A 1035 57.08 -29.50 11.44
N ALA A 1036 55.96 -29.66 10.75
CA ALA A 1036 55.91 -29.75 9.29
C ALA A 1036 55.85 -28.35 8.66
N GLY A 1037 55.03 -27.48 9.26
CA GLY A 1037 54.87 -26.07 8.93
C GLY A 1037 53.96 -25.38 9.94
N ILE A 1038 53.84 -24.06 9.83
CA ILE A 1038 53.13 -23.21 10.79
C ILE A 1038 52.21 -22.22 10.05
N THR A 1039 50.98 -22.07 10.52
CA THR A 1039 50.14 -20.91 10.19
C THR A 1039 50.08 -19.98 11.40
N ALA A 1040 50.63 -18.78 11.26
CA ALA A 1040 50.68 -17.76 12.29
C ALA A 1040 49.62 -16.67 12.04
N SER A 1041 48.56 -16.68 12.85
CA SER A 1041 47.40 -15.79 12.71
C SER A 1041 47.54 -14.52 13.54
N ASN A 1042 47.51 -13.38 12.84
CA ASN A 1042 47.61 -11.97 13.25
C ASN A 1042 48.93 -11.51 13.87
N VAL A 1043 49.72 -12.41 14.44
CA VAL A 1043 50.98 -12.11 15.13
C VAL A 1043 51.87 -13.35 15.19
N PHE A 1044 53.17 -13.18 15.40
CA PHE A 1044 54.11 -14.27 15.69
C PHE A 1044 55.20 -13.76 16.65
N MET A 1045 56.44 -13.57 16.19
CA MET A 1045 57.58 -13.16 17.01
C MET A 1045 57.78 -11.64 17.15
N ASN A 1046 57.02 -10.82 16.40
CA ASN A 1046 57.02 -9.37 16.50
C ASN A 1046 55.60 -8.84 16.82
N PRO A 1047 55.13 -8.99 18.07
CA PRO A 1047 53.88 -8.39 18.51
C PRO A 1047 53.98 -6.87 18.50
N ARG A 1048 53.22 -6.21 17.63
CA ARG A 1048 53.16 -4.75 17.52
C ARG A 1048 51.73 -4.28 17.65
N PHE A 1049 51.40 -3.51 18.68
CA PHE A 1049 50.02 -3.11 18.91
C PHE A 1049 49.49 -2.15 17.84
N ALA A 1050 48.19 -2.28 17.53
CA ALA A 1050 47.49 -1.25 16.76
C ALA A 1050 47.36 0.05 17.58
N LYS A 1051 47.14 1.17 16.89
CA LYS A 1051 47.22 2.55 17.43
C LYS A 1051 46.63 2.74 18.83
N VAL A 1052 45.41 2.24 19.08
CA VAL A 1052 44.71 2.42 20.37
C VAL A 1052 45.36 1.62 21.50
N ASN A 1053 45.77 0.38 21.26
CA ASN A 1053 46.47 -0.43 22.25
C ASN A 1053 47.90 0.07 22.49
N TYR A 1054 48.57 0.57 21.45
CA TYR A 1054 49.87 1.23 21.61
C TYR A 1054 49.75 2.45 22.52
N LEU A 1055 48.74 3.31 22.31
CA LEU A 1055 48.46 4.46 23.19
C LEU A 1055 48.18 4.05 24.65
N LYS A 1056 47.45 2.94 24.91
CA LYS A 1056 47.28 2.41 26.28
C LYS A 1056 48.62 2.01 26.89
N SER A 1057 49.48 1.35 26.11
CA SER A 1057 50.73 0.79 26.61
C SER A 1057 51.72 1.86 27.08
N ILE A 1058 51.69 3.07 26.51
CA ILE A 1058 52.65 4.16 26.83
C ILE A 1058 52.17 5.13 27.93
N LEU A 1059 51.07 4.84 28.63
CA LEU A 1059 50.57 5.72 29.70
C LEU A 1059 51.48 5.65 30.96
N PRO A 1060 51.76 6.78 31.63
CA PRO A 1060 52.76 6.86 32.70
C PRO A 1060 52.37 6.19 34.03
N ILE A 1061 51.13 5.72 34.15
CA ILE A 1061 50.69 4.80 35.21
C ILE A 1061 49.93 3.69 34.49
N GLY A 1062 50.32 2.43 34.72
CA GLY A 1062 49.66 1.28 34.10
C GLY A 1062 48.17 1.23 34.44
N ALA A 1063 47.30 1.12 33.44
CA ALA A 1063 45.87 1.00 33.65
C ALA A 1063 45.51 -0.33 34.36
N ASP A 1064 46.30 -1.37 34.08
CA ASP A 1064 46.39 -2.64 34.80
C ASP A 1064 46.81 -2.44 36.26
N ASP A 1065 47.85 -1.66 36.49
CA ASP A 1065 48.40 -1.34 37.81
C ASP A 1065 47.40 -0.57 38.71
N ILE A 1066 46.62 0.34 38.11
CA ILE A 1066 45.50 1.05 38.77
C ILE A 1066 44.34 0.09 39.04
N TYR A 1067 43.97 -0.75 38.07
CA TYR A 1067 42.86 -1.68 38.20
C TYR A 1067 43.17 -2.76 39.26
N GLU A 1068 44.40 -3.27 39.33
CA GLU A 1068 44.82 -4.24 40.34
C GLU A 1068 44.73 -3.65 41.75
N LYS A 1069 45.18 -2.40 41.94
CA LYS A 1069 45.13 -1.69 43.23
C LYS A 1069 43.72 -1.26 43.63
N ALA A 1070 42.82 -0.96 42.68
CA ALA A 1070 41.48 -0.44 42.95
C ALA A 1070 40.37 -1.50 42.91
N VAL A 1071 40.58 -2.64 42.26
CA VAL A 1071 39.55 -3.65 41.95
C VAL A 1071 40.04 -5.08 42.14
N GLY A 1072 41.22 -5.41 41.63
CA GLY A 1072 41.87 -6.72 41.81
C GLY A 1072 42.57 -7.27 40.57
N SER A 1073 43.34 -8.35 40.74
CA SER A 1073 44.29 -8.88 39.75
C SER A 1073 43.67 -9.64 38.56
N TRP A 1074 42.34 -9.89 38.56
CA TRP A 1074 41.59 -10.53 37.48
C TRP A 1074 40.58 -9.59 36.85
N PHE A 1075 40.68 -9.41 35.53
CA PHE A 1075 39.66 -8.72 34.74
C PHE A 1075 38.80 -9.74 34.00
N ASP A 1076 37.54 -9.87 34.40
CA ASP A 1076 36.60 -10.74 33.68
C ASP A 1076 35.98 -10.00 32.48
N CYS A 1077 36.08 -10.59 31.28
CA CYS A 1077 35.35 -10.07 30.11
C CYS A 1077 33.91 -10.59 30.06
N SER A 1078 33.60 -11.69 30.77
CA SER A 1078 32.24 -12.14 31.00
C SER A 1078 31.65 -11.41 32.21
N SER A 1079 30.72 -10.49 31.96
CA SER A 1079 30.08 -9.64 32.97
C SER A 1079 28.57 -9.87 32.95
N GLY A 1080 27.92 -9.78 34.11
CA GLY A 1080 26.51 -10.12 34.28
C GLY A 1080 25.72 -9.05 35.03
N SER A 1081 24.41 -9.22 35.10
CA SER A 1081 23.54 -8.31 35.85
C SER A 1081 23.81 -8.29 37.36
N GLY A 1082 24.49 -9.31 37.90
CA GLY A 1082 24.94 -9.41 39.29
C GLY A 1082 26.18 -8.57 39.66
N ASP A 1083 26.79 -7.86 38.71
CA ASP A 1083 28.00 -7.05 38.92
C ASP A 1083 27.85 -6.03 40.07
N GLY A 1084 28.92 -5.82 40.85
CA GLY A 1084 28.98 -4.81 41.90
C GLY A 1084 28.98 -3.36 41.37
N LEU A 1085 28.76 -2.38 42.25
CA LEU A 1085 28.58 -0.96 41.86
C LEU A 1085 29.73 -0.39 41.02
N THR A 1086 30.99 -0.71 41.35
CA THR A 1086 32.18 -0.27 40.61
C THR A 1086 32.24 -0.88 39.21
N GLN A 1087 31.92 -2.17 39.06
CA GLN A 1087 31.85 -2.86 37.77
C GLN A 1087 30.70 -2.33 36.91
N ARG A 1088 29.53 -2.05 37.50
CA ARG A 1088 28.41 -1.39 36.80
C ARG A 1088 28.78 0.02 36.32
N ALA A 1089 29.48 0.81 37.14
CA ALA A 1089 29.97 2.13 36.75
C ALA A 1089 31.00 2.05 35.61
N LEU A 1090 31.94 1.09 35.67
CA LEU A 1090 32.89 0.83 34.59
C LEU A 1090 32.17 0.46 33.28
N ASN A 1091 31.23 -0.48 33.29
CA ASN A 1091 30.45 -0.84 32.11
C ASN A 1091 29.75 0.39 31.49
N GLN A 1092 29.18 1.27 32.32
CA GLN A 1092 28.54 2.52 31.90
C GLN A 1092 29.51 3.60 31.38
N LEU A 1093 30.83 3.49 31.62
CA LEU A 1093 31.84 4.34 31.00
C LEU A 1093 32.29 3.77 29.65
N LEU A 1094 32.41 2.44 29.54
CA LEU A 1094 32.96 1.77 28.36
C LEU A 1094 32.07 1.83 27.10
N ARG A 1095 30.79 2.22 27.21
CA ARG A 1095 29.93 2.53 26.05
C ARG A 1095 30.45 3.68 25.16
N PHE A 1096 31.34 4.53 25.69
CA PHE A 1096 31.98 5.62 24.96
C PHE A 1096 33.44 5.30 24.59
N TYR A 1097 33.88 4.05 24.80
CA TYR A 1097 35.22 3.61 24.46
C TYR A 1097 35.39 3.61 22.93
N PRO A 1098 36.50 4.15 22.38
CA PRO A 1098 36.68 4.26 20.93
C PRO A 1098 36.91 2.90 20.27
N VAL A 1099 35.88 2.41 19.57
CA VAL A 1099 35.87 1.11 18.84
C VAL A 1099 36.12 1.23 17.33
N GLY A 1100 36.36 2.45 16.82
CA GLY A 1100 36.65 2.73 15.41
C GLY A 1100 35.47 3.40 14.69
N ASP A 1101 35.06 2.80 13.57
CA ASP A 1101 33.97 3.28 12.71
C ASP A 1101 32.59 3.22 13.42
N ALA A 1102 31.60 3.98 12.94
CA ALA A 1102 30.28 4.10 13.60
C ALA A 1102 29.41 2.83 13.52
N ASP A 1103 29.65 1.96 12.53
CA ASP A 1103 29.03 0.63 12.38
C ASP A 1103 29.54 -0.40 13.40
N GLU A 1104 30.53 -0.04 14.21
CA GLU A 1104 31.16 -0.90 15.21
C GLU A 1104 30.70 -0.56 16.64
N ILE A 1105 29.81 0.44 16.77
CA ILE A 1105 29.09 0.78 18.00
C ILE A 1105 28.09 -0.35 18.32
N CYS A 1106 28.12 -0.83 19.55
CA CYS A 1106 27.32 -1.96 20.02
C CYS A 1106 26.79 -1.70 21.45
N LYS A 1107 25.79 -2.46 21.90
CA LYS A 1107 25.25 -2.42 23.26
C LYS A 1107 25.85 -3.47 24.21
N SER A 1108 26.56 -4.47 23.67
CA SER A 1108 27.06 -5.63 24.41
C SER A 1108 28.15 -5.26 25.41
N VAL A 1109 27.90 -5.54 26.69
CA VAL A 1109 28.89 -5.36 27.78
C VAL A 1109 30.15 -6.21 27.54
N VAL A 1110 30.01 -7.40 26.93
CA VAL A 1110 31.14 -8.28 26.61
C VAL A 1110 32.01 -7.68 25.51
N CYS A 1111 31.41 -7.05 24.48
CA CYS A 1111 32.15 -6.32 23.44
C CYS A 1111 32.95 -5.15 24.02
N HIS A 1112 32.33 -4.36 24.91
CA HIS A 1112 32.98 -3.23 25.57
C HIS A 1112 34.16 -3.66 26.46
N ARG A 1113 33.95 -4.67 27.30
CA ARG A 1113 34.99 -5.18 28.23
C ARG A 1113 36.14 -5.85 27.50
N SER A 1114 35.88 -6.67 26.48
CA SER A 1114 36.94 -7.27 25.66
C SER A 1114 37.71 -6.22 24.84
N SER A 1115 37.03 -5.19 24.31
CA SER A 1115 37.68 -4.09 23.57
C SER A 1115 38.57 -3.21 24.47
N LEU A 1116 38.22 -3.04 25.75
CA LEU A 1116 39.10 -2.38 26.72
C LEU A 1116 40.41 -3.14 26.91
N VAL A 1117 40.33 -4.47 27.11
CA VAL A 1117 41.51 -5.30 27.43
C VAL A 1117 42.36 -5.55 26.19
N PHE A 1118 41.76 -6.11 25.14
CA PHE A 1118 42.50 -6.61 23.97
C PHE A 1118 42.48 -5.65 22.78
N GLY A 1119 41.65 -4.61 22.79
CA GLY A 1119 41.25 -3.90 21.57
C GLY A 1119 40.12 -4.63 20.84
N ARG A 1120 39.46 -3.96 19.87
CA ARG A 1120 38.31 -4.55 19.17
C ARG A 1120 38.74 -5.84 18.45
N LEU A 1121 38.06 -6.95 18.80
CA LEU A 1121 38.41 -8.30 18.37
C LEU A 1121 37.81 -8.69 17.02
N TRP A 1122 36.64 -8.18 16.64
CA TRP A 1122 35.92 -8.51 15.41
C TRP A 1122 35.35 -7.25 14.77
N SER A 1123 34.97 -7.34 13.50
CA SER A 1123 34.12 -6.36 12.84
C SER A 1123 32.67 -6.84 12.93
N HIS A 1124 31.76 -6.04 13.50
CA HIS A 1124 30.35 -6.44 13.68
C HIS A 1124 29.65 -6.84 12.36
N PRO A 1125 29.93 -6.22 11.18
CA PRO A 1125 29.45 -6.71 9.89
C PRO A 1125 29.86 -8.14 9.48
N LYS A 1126 30.86 -8.75 10.14
CA LYS A 1126 31.34 -10.13 9.93
C LYS A 1126 30.89 -11.12 11.01
N LEU A 1127 30.23 -10.63 12.07
CA LEU A 1127 29.76 -11.42 13.20
C LEU A 1127 28.24 -11.61 13.10
N ASN A 1128 27.74 -12.84 13.13
CA ASN A 1128 26.29 -13.07 13.12
C ASN A 1128 25.67 -12.86 14.51
N ALA A 1129 24.35 -12.60 14.56
CA ALA A 1129 23.65 -12.28 15.80
C ALA A 1129 23.77 -13.42 16.85
N ALA A 1130 23.74 -14.68 16.39
CA ALA A 1130 23.90 -15.85 17.26
C ALA A 1130 25.28 -15.90 17.95
N THR A 1131 26.36 -15.61 17.24
CA THR A 1131 27.71 -15.56 17.83
C THR A 1131 27.83 -14.37 18.77
N HIS A 1132 27.32 -13.20 18.36
CA HIS A 1132 27.36 -11.96 19.13
C HIS A 1132 26.65 -12.08 20.51
N ALA A 1133 25.44 -12.64 20.54
CA ALA A 1133 24.71 -12.88 21.79
C ALA A 1133 25.45 -13.86 22.74
N ASN A 1134 26.25 -14.77 22.19
CA ASN A 1134 26.91 -15.85 22.92
C ASN A 1134 28.41 -15.60 23.20
N LEU A 1135 28.93 -14.38 23.01
CA LEU A 1135 30.35 -14.06 23.22
C LEU A 1135 30.89 -14.45 24.60
N HIS A 1136 30.05 -14.37 25.64
CA HIS A 1136 30.38 -14.81 27.01
C HIS A 1136 30.65 -16.32 27.17
N HIS A 1137 30.21 -17.15 26.20
CA HIS A 1137 30.56 -18.57 26.13
C HIS A 1137 31.90 -18.83 25.43
N PHE A 1138 32.41 -17.88 24.64
CA PHE A 1138 33.65 -18.03 23.86
C PHE A 1138 34.84 -17.29 24.49
N LEU A 1139 34.59 -16.22 25.25
CA LEU A 1139 35.59 -15.41 25.93
C LEU A 1139 35.55 -15.58 27.46
N GLY A 1140 36.72 -15.57 28.07
CA GLY A 1140 36.95 -15.45 29.51
C GLY A 1140 37.68 -14.16 29.88
N GLY A 1141 38.18 -14.08 31.11
CA GLY A 1141 39.02 -12.97 31.59
C GLY A 1141 40.52 -13.17 31.38
N THR A 1142 41.31 -12.18 31.81
CA THR A 1142 42.77 -12.25 31.91
C THR A 1142 43.25 -11.72 33.26
N THR A 1143 44.43 -12.15 33.69
CA THR A 1143 45.13 -11.52 34.82
C THR A 1143 45.85 -10.26 34.38
N MET A 1144 46.02 -9.31 35.31
CA MET A 1144 46.81 -8.10 35.07
C MET A 1144 48.26 -8.46 34.73
N ARG A 1145 48.93 -9.33 35.49
CA ARG A 1145 50.28 -9.83 35.17
C ARG A 1145 50.47 -10.37 33.74
N SER A 1146 49.49 -11.12 33.20
CA SER A 1146 49.56 -11.62 31.82
C SER A 1146 49.37 -10.49 30.80
N LEU A 1147 48.49 -9.53 31.11
CA LEU A 1147 48.27 -8.33 30.30
C LEU A 1147 49.51 -7.41 30.30
N SER A 1148 50.13 -7.16 31.46
CA SER A 1148 51.37 -6.38 31.59
C SER A 1148 52.50 -6.98 30.74
N HIS A 1149 52.66 -8.31 30.75
CA HIS A 1149 53.69 -8.97 29.93
C HIS A 1149 53.43 -8.84 28.43
N LEU A 1150 52.17 -8.94 28.00
CA LEU A 1150 51.79 -8.65 26.61
C LEU A 1150 52.01 -7.16 26.28
N MET A 1151 51.77 -6.25 27.23
CA MET A 1151 52.03 -4.82 27.08
C MET A 1151 53.53 -4.53 26.88
N GLU A 1152 54.40 -5.14 27.68
CA GLU A 1152 55.86 -5.06 27.54
C GLU A 1152 56.33 -5.59 26.17
N MET A 1153 55.88 -6.78 25.75
CA MET A 1153 56.20 -7.33 24.42
C MET A 1153 55.77 -6.40 23.28
N GLY A 1154 54.57 -5.81 23.38
CA GLY A 1154 54.02 -4.93 22.36
C GLY A 1154 54.54 -3.49 22.39
N GLN A 1155 55.24 -3.07 23.45
CA GLN A 1155 56.11 -1.88 23.44
C GLN A 1155 57.47 -2.17 22.79
N ALA A 1156 58.01 -3.38 23.02
CA ALA A 1156 59.32 -3.81 22.52
C ALA A 1156 59.30 -4.28 21.05
N ASP A 1157 58.13 -4.38 20.42
CA ASP A 1157 57.90 -4.94 19.07
C ASP A 1157 58.50 -6.36 18.88
N THR A 1158 58.68 -7.12 19.97
CA THR A 1158 59.38 -8.41 20.00
C THR A 1158 58.91 -9.30 21.16
N VAL A 1159 59.11 -10.61 21.04
CA VAL A 1159 58.77 -11.57 22.10
C VAL A 1159 59.87 -11.66 23.18
N LEU A 1160 59.42 -11.65 24.45
CA LEU A 1160 60.27 -11.53 25.63
C LEU A 1160 60.12 -12.76 26.56
N THR A 1161 61.13 -13.04 27.38
CA THR A 1161 60.98 -13.92 28.56
C THR A 1161 60.19 -13.23 29.68
N ASN A 1162 59.92 -13.93 30.78
CA ASN A 1162 59.26 -13.33 31.95
C ASN A 1162 60.10 -12.22 32.64
N ALA A 1163 59.41 -11.29 33.30
CA ALA A 1163 59.99 -10.36 34.25
C ALA A 1163 60.65 -11.12 35.44
N PRO A 1164 61.74 -10.58 36.04
CA PRO A 1164 62.35 -9.27 35.77
C PRO A 1164 63.36 -9.27 34.61
N ALA A 1165 63.62 -10.41 33.96
CA ALA A 1165 64.71 -10.53 32.98
C ALA A 1165 64.36 -9.99 31.58
N LEU A 1166 63.10 -10.13 31.14
CA LEU A 1166 62.56 -9.57 29.89
C LEU A 1166 63.50 -9.67 28.67
N VAL A 1167 64.12 -10.85 28.48
CA VAL A 1167 65.13 -11.06 27.45
C VAL A 1167 64.47 -11.17 26.09
N ASN A 1168 64.94 -10.39 25.11
CA ASN A 1168 64.51 -10.46 23.72
C ASN A 1168 64.93 -11.79 23.09
N LEU A 1169 63.95 -12.56 22.60
CA LEU A 1169 64.18 -13.87 21.98
C LEU A 1169 64.45 -13.79 20.47
N VAL A 1170 64.24 -12.65 19.81
CA VAL A 1170 64.50 -12.47 18.37
C VAL A 1170 65.97 -12.06 18.15
N THR A 1171 66.88 -13.02 18.34
CA THR A 1171 68.32 -12.88 18.04
C THR A 1171 68.71 -13.70 16.81
N PRO A 1172 69.83 -13.42 16.12
CA PRO A 1172 70.29 -14.21 14.97
C PRO A 1172 70.46 -15.71 15.28
N GLU A 1173 70.96 -16.04 16.48
CA GLU A 1173 71.18 -17.42 16.94
C GLU A 1173 69.85 -18.15 17.16
N ASN A 1174 68.86 -17.45 17.71
CA ASN A 1174 67.52 -18.00 17.94
C ASN A 1174 66.75 -18.14 16.62
N LEU A 1175 66.87 -17.17 15.71
CA LEU A 1175 66.28 -17.22 14.36
C LEU A 1175 66.80 -18.41 13.55
N ALA A 1176 68.05 -18.85 13.76
CA ALA A 1176 68.59 -20.04 13.10
C ALA A 1176 67.78 -21.32 13.37
N ARG A 1177 67.09 -21.41 14.53
CA ARG A 1177 66.20 -22.55 14.86
C ARG A 1177 64.97 -22.66 13.94
N LEU A 1178 64.60 -21.58 13.25
CA LEU A 1178 63.44 -21.51 12.35
C LEU A 1178 63.79 -21.75 10.86
N GLN A 1179 65.06 -22.03 10.55
CA GLN A 1179 65.49 -22.29 9.17
C GLN A 1179 64.81 -23.56 8.61
N GLY A 1180 64.24 -23.48 7.41
CA GLY A 1180 63.62 -24.62 6.75
C GLY A 1180 62.23 -25.03 7.28
N VAL A 1181 61.63 -24.26 8.20
CA VAL A 1181 60.22 -24.43 8.61
C VAL A 1181 59.33 -23.57 7.70
N PRO A 1182 58.40 -24.15 6.92
CA PRO A 1182 57.40 -23.39 6.18
C PRO A 1182 56.47 -22.61 7.12
N ILE A 1183 56.25 -21.31 6.87
CA ILE A 1183 55.32 -20.48 7.65
C ILE A 1183 54.44 -19.62 6.75
N LEU A 1184 53.12 -19.75 6.91
CA LEU A 1184 52.12 -18.79 6.45
C LEU A 1184 51.79 -17.79 7.56
N PHE A 1185 52.17 -16.54 7.35
CA PHE A 1185 51.71 -15.42 8.16
C PHE A 1185 50.43 -14.84 7.57
N PHE A 1186 49.44 -14.49 8.40
CA PHE A 1186 48.34 -13.67 7.90
C PHE A 1186 47.77 -12.72 8.96
N SER A 1187 47.18 -11.61 8.53
CA SER A 1187 46.41 -10.71 9.41
C SER A 1187 45.07 -10.31 8.76
N GLY A 1188 44.06 -10.03 9.57
CA GLY A 1188 42.95 -9.20 9.12
C GLY A 1188 43.41 -7.76 8.84
N GLU A 1189 42.85 -7.11 7.82
CA GLU A 1189 43.09 -5.69 7.49
C GLU A 1189 42.57 -4.76 8.58
N LYS A 1190 41.34 -4.98 9.07
CA LYS A 1190 40.69 -4.19 10.13
C LYS A 1190 41.11 -4.62 11.55
N ASN A 1191 42.24 -5.32 11.70
CA ASN A 1191 42.76 -5.79 12.98
C ASN A 1191 43.23 -4.61 13.86
N THR A 1192 42.53 -4.44 14.99
CA THR A 1192 42.75 -3.37 15.97
C THR A 1192 43.37 -3.86 17.29
N VAL A 1193 43.78 -5.13 17.35
CA VAL A 1193 44.53 -5.72 18.47
C VAL A 1193 46.03 -5.51 18.23
N TYR A 1194 46.53 -6.14 17.17
CA TYR A 1194 47.87 -6.00 16.63
C TYR A 1194 47.79 -5.33 15.26
N ALA A 1195 48.75 -4.46 14.96
CA ALA A 1195 48.87 -3.84 13.65
C ALA A 1195 49.19 -4.93 12.60
N PRO A 1196 48.58 -4.93 11.40
CA PRO A 1196 48.87 -5.93 10.36
C PRO A 1196 50.38 -6.07 10.04
N GLU A 1197 51.15 -5.01 10.27
CA GLU A 1197 52.60 -4.93 10.22
C GLU A 1197 53.33 -5.93 11.13
N SER A 1198 52.72 -6.40 12.24
CA SER A 1198 53.31 -7.45 13.11
C SER A 1198 53.73 -8.68 12.32
N THR A 1199 52.84 -9.13 11.43
CA THR A 1199 53.09 -10.27 10.54
C THR A 1199 54.10 -9.95 9.44
N ASP A 1200 54.16 -8.69 9.00
CA ASP A 1200 55.07 -8.23 7.95
C ASP A 1200 56.51 -8.14 8.44
N ILE A 1201 56.71 -7.66 9.68
CA ILE A 1201 58.00 -7.59 10.35
C ILE A 1201 58.53 -9.00 10.61
N SER A 1202 57.69 -9.92 11.13
CA SER A 1202 58.10 -11.33 11.32
C SER A 1202 58.46 -12.01 10.00
N TYR A 1203 57.62 -11.87 8.98
CA TYR A 1203 57.87 -12.38 7.63
C TYR A 1203 59.17 -11.83 7.02
N THR A 1204 59.36 -10.51 7.07
CA THR A 1204 60.54 -9.83 6.51
C THR A 1204 61.82 -10.17 7.27
N THR A 1205 61.75 -10.33 8.59
CA THR A 1205 62.90 -10.72 9.43
C THR A 1205 63.38 -12.12 9.08
N LEU A 1206 62.46 -13.09 8.91
CA LEU A 1206 62.80 -14.44 8.49
C LEU A 1206 63.27 -14.51 7.04
N CYS A 1207 62.65 -13.75 6.13
CA CYS A 1207 63.12 -13.65 4.74
C CYS A 1207 64.54 -13.07 4.63
N LYS A 1208 64.90 -12.11 5.50
CA LYS A 1208 66.27 -11.56 5.59
C LYS A 1208 67.27 -12.55 6.17
N ALA A 1209 66.86 -13.39 7.13
CA ALA A 1209 67.73 -14.38 7.74
C ALA A 1209 67.99 -15.61 6.85
N HIS A 1210 66.95 -16.11 6.17
CA HIS A 1210 66.94 -17.45 5.56
C HIS A 1210 66.58 -17.48 4.07
N GLY A 1211 66.07 -16.38 3.51
CA GLY A 1211 65.48 -16.34 2.18
C GLY A 1211 63.96 -16.60 2.17
N ARG A 1212 63.31 -16.34 1.04
CA ARG A 1212 61.84 -16.29 0.93
C ARG A 1212 61.17 -17.66 0.77
N GLN A 1213 61.89 -18.70 0.32
CA GLN A 1213 61.28 -19.96 -0.16
C GLN A 1213 60.45 -20.75 0.86
N TRP A 1214 60.52 -20.43 2.15
CA TRP A 1214 59.73 -21.07 3.21
C TRP A 1214 58.61 -20.19 3.77
N TYR A 1215 58.50 -18.92 3.35
CA TYR A 1215 57.62 -17.95 4.02
C TYR A 1215 56.60 -17.34 3.06
N GLU A 1216 55.35 -17.32 3.49
CA GLU A 1216 54.23 -16.67 2.81
C GLU A 1216 53.58 -15.64 3.74
N ARG A 1217 52.98 -14.59 3.15
CA ARG A 1217 52.18 -13.62 3.89
C ARG A 1217 50.89 -13.28 3.14
N GLU A 1218 49.78 -13.17 3.87
CA GLU A 1218 48.46 -12.77 3.37
C GLU A 1218 47.84 -11.66 4.25
N VAL A 1219 47.02 -10.78 3.67
CA VAL A 1219 46.17 -9.85 4.44
C VAL A 1219 44.73 -9.97 3.94
N PHE A 1220 43.80 -10.26 4.84
CA PHE A 1220 42.39 -10.44 4.49
C PHE A 1220 41.61 -9.13 4.66
N ASN A 1221 41.13 -8.58 3.54
CA ASN A 1221 40.39 -7.32 3.50
C ASN A 1221 39.07 -7.40 4.30
N GLY A 1222 38.74 -6.32 5.00
CA GLY A 1222 37.51 -6.20 5.77
C GLY A 1222 37.37 -7.16 6.97
N ARG A 1223 38.43 -7.90 7.34
CA ARG A 1223 38.44 -8.78 8.52
C ARG A 1223 39.17 -8.13 9.71
N GLY A 1224 38.57 -8.21 10.89
CA GLY A 1224 39.19 -7.94 12.18
C GLY A 1224 40.07 -9.09 12.68
N HIS A 1225 40.36 -9.11 13.98
CA HIS A 1225 41.33 -10.04 14.59
C HIS A 1225 40.80 -11.49 14.64
N LEU A 1226 39.64 -11.74 15.24
CA LEU A 1226 38.99 -13.04 15.32
C LEU A 1226 38.14 -13.37 14.08
N ASP A 1227 37.81 -12.40 13.22
CA ASP A 1227 37.00 -12.61 12.00
C ASP A 1227 37.59 -13.60 11.00
N CYS A 1228 38.89 -13.88 11.11
CA CYS A 1228 39.57 -14.89 10.31
C CYS A 1228 39.24 -16.33 10.75
N TRP A 1229 38.69 -16.52 11.96
CA TRP A 1229 38.31 -17.82 12.51
C TRP A 1229 36.83 -17.89 12.90
N MET A 1230 36.30 -16.84 13.52
CA MET A 1230 34.92 -16.74 14.02
C MET A 1230 33.95 -16.00 13.08
N GLY A 1231 34.45 -15.39 11.99
CA GLY A 1231 33.60 -14.69 11.03
C GLY A 1231 32.66 -15.65 10.31
N SER A 1232 31.40 -15.25 10.12
CA SER A 1232 30.33 -16.10 9.56
C SER A 1232 30.61 -16.60 8.14
N ASP A 1233 31.47 -15.89 7.40
CA ASP A 1233 31.88 -16.15 6.02
C ASP A 1233 33.35 -16.60 5.87
N ALA A 1234 34.10 -16.81 6.96
CA ALA A 1234 35.55 -17.11 6.93
C ALA A 1234 35.92 -18.42 6.20
N TYR A 1235 34.94 -19.31 6.00
CA TYR A 1235 35.10 -20.54 5.21
C TYR A 1235 35.20 -20.30 3.70
N LYS A 1236 34.87 -19.09 3.20
CA LYS A 1236 34.87 -18.76 1.77
C LYS A 1236 36.24 -18.29 1.26
N ASP A 1237 37.06 -17.69 2.11
CA ASP A 1237 38.34 -17.06 1.77
C ASP A 1237 39.51 -17.51 2.66
N VAL A 1238 39.36 -17.45 4.00
CA VAL A 1238 40.47 -17.73 4.93
C VAL A 1238 40.78 -19.22 5.02
N TYR A 1239 39.79 -20.07 5.30
CA TYR A 1239 40.06 -21.50 5.48
C TYR A 1239 40.64 -22.14 4.20
N PRO A 1240 40.14 -21.85 2.98
CA PRO A 1240 40.76 -22.33 1.73
C PRO A 1240 42.21 -21.87 1.57
N ARG A 1241 42.52 -20.62 1.93
CA ARG A 1241 43.88 -20.05 1.82
C ARG A 1241 44.88 -20.68 2.79
N VAL A 1242 44.44 -20.98 4.02
CA VAL A 1242 45.25 -21.75 4.98
C VAL A 1242 45.36 -23.20 4.53
N GLY A 1243 44.26 -23.81 4.07
CA GLY A 1243 44.22 -25.18 3.55
C GLY A 1243 45.17 -25.42 2.38
N ARG A 1244 45.30 -24.46 1.45
CA ARG A 1244 46.30 -24.52 0.37
C ARG A 1244 47.71 -24.74 0.92
N HIS A 1245 48.13 -23.92 1.87
CA HIS A 1245 49.50 -23.97 2.41
C HIS A 1245 49.71 -25.21 3.30
N VAL A 1246 48.70 -25.66 4.05
CA VAL A 1246 48.73 -26.96 4.75
C VAL A 1246 48.93 -28.11 3.75
N GLN A 1247 48.23 -28.10 2.62
CA GLN A 1247 48.31 -29.13 1.57
C GLN A 1247 49.65 -29.12 0.84
N GLU A 1248 50.24 -27.95 0.59
CA GLU A 1248 51.57 -27.80 -0.02
C GLU A 1248 52.68 -28.34 0.89
N VAL A 1249 52.54 -28.17 2.21
CA VAL A 1249 53.51 -28.61 3.21
C VAL A 1249 53.36 -30.08 3.59
N MET A 1250 52.13 -30.57 3.78
CA MET A 1250 51.83 -31.94 4.23
C MET A 1250 51.65 -32.95 3.08
N GLY A 1251 51.51 -32.46 1.84
CA GLY A 1251 51.10 -33.26 0.69
C GLY A 1251 49.58 -33.44 0.57
N ALA A 1252 49.13 -33.84 -0.60
CA ALA A 1252 47.71 -34.01 -0.88
C ALA A 1252 47.13 -35.27 -0.20
N VAL A 1253 46.13 -35.08 0.67
CA VAL A 1253 45.32 -36.19 1.20
C VAL A 1253 44.45 -36.74 0.07
N GLY A 1254 44.62 -38.02 -0.27
CA GLY A 1254 44.04 -38.58 -1.49
C GLY A 1254 42.50 -38.67 -1.47
N GLY A 1255 41.82 -38.08 -2.46
CA GLY A 1255 40.37 -38.26 -2.63
C GLY A 1255 39.64 -37.29 -3.56
N LYS A 1256 39.73 -37.52 -4.88
CA LYS A 1256 38.91 -36.91 -5.97
C LYS A 1256 38.95 -35.37 -6.14
N LYS A 1257 39.30 -34.95 -7.36
CA LYS A 1257 38.91 -33.64 -7.92
C LYS A 1257 37.39 -33.47 -7.80
N VAL A 1258 36.94 -32.52 -7.00
CA VAL A 1258 35.59 -31.97 -7.12
C VAL A 1258 35.52 -31.28 -8.49
N LYS A 1259 34.58 -31.71 -9.35
CA LYS A 1259 34.32 -31.01 -10.61
C LYS A 1259 33.75 -29.63 -10.29
N LYS A 1260 34.09 -28.64 -11.13
CA LYS A 1260 33.46 -27.31 -11.14
C LYS A 1260 31.94 -27.42 -11.17
#